data_AF-A0A1Q6A5Q4-F1
#
_entry.id   AF-A0A1Q6A5Q4-F1
#
_cell.length_a   1.000
_cell.length_b   1.000
_cell.length_c   1.000
_cell.angle_alpha   90.00
_cell.angle_beta   90.00
_cell.angle_gamma   90.00
#
_symmetry.space_group_name_H-M   'P 1'
#
loop_
_entity.id
_entity.type
_entity.pdbx_description
1 polymer ?
#
loop_
_entity_poly.entity_id
_entity_poly.type
_entity_poly.pdbx_seq_one_letter_code
_entity_poly.pdbx_strand_id
1 'polypeptide(L)'
;MRAKPLFAVLLFVCTGAVAQKTYQLQSPDGRLSATINVGKTITWSVKDGYTEVITPSTIGMELAGGEVLGQNVSVKKAETSKADEMIKTPFYKKTNVNNHYNQITLSFKGDYGVIFRAYDDGLAYRFVSERKGEITINNEQAQFNFKNDDTAYLPFVNDYRNKDKFTTSFEALYSKLQLSAIPKDSLAILPLLVDLGNQQKAAILEADIEDYPGMYLAAGDKGSNGLTGTFAKYPTVEANGGHHNINYVVNGRADYIAKITGPKMFPWRIVIISNSDKELLDNDMMQKIAAPSRVADISWIKPGKVAWDWWNNWNISHVNFKAGINNDTYKYYIDFAAANKLEYVVIDEGWSDDVDLTKISPAINLKELIDYGKQKNVGVILWASWFAITRDLEGILTKYEQMGVKGFKIDFIDRDDQKMTKSLYAIADAAAKHHMMVDYHGMYKPSGIQHTYPNLINFEGVKGMENVKWGVKDHPVYDVSIPFIRMLAGPMDYTPGAMRNANKANWRAVNDNPMSQGTRCHQLAMYTIFEAPLQMLADNPTSYMKEQESTDFIAAVPTTFDETVALDGSVGNYVAIARRKGTTWFAGAMTSWDARSISIDLSFLGDGKYRAVIFEDGINADNDATDYKKSTVTVNAKDKLNIKMAPGGGWSARFEKI
;
A
#
# COMPACT_ATOMS: atom_id res chain seq x y z
N MET A 1 -42.28 26.36 78.42
CA MET A 1 -41.67 26.73 77.12
C MET A 1 -41.88 25.58 76.15
N ARG A 2 -42.72 25.76 75.12
CA ARG A 2 -42.97 24.75 74.09
C ARG A 2 -42.05 25.04 72.89
N ALA A 3 -41.10 24.15 72.63
CA ALA A 3 -40.22 24.23 71.48
C ALA A 3 -40.97 23.81 70.20
N LYS A 4 -40.88 24.62 69.14
CA LYS A 4 -41.38 24.32 67.80
C LYS A 4 -40.35 23.43 67.06
N PRO A 5 -40.75 22.43 66.27
CA PRO A 5 -39.82 21.73 65.39
C PRO A 5 -39.57 22.58 64.14
N LEU A 6 -38.28 22.81 63.85
CA LEU A 6 -37.79 23.49 62.66
C LEU A 6 -37.70 22.45 61.53
N PHE A 7 -38.50 22.61 60.48
CA PHE A 7 -38.44 21.77 59.28
C PHE A 7 -37.26 22.23 58.42
N ALA A 8 -36.17 21.46 58.39
CA ALA A 8 -35.05 21.71 57.49
C ALA A 8 -35.38 21.18 56.09
N VAL A 9 -35.54 22.09 55.12
CA VAL A 9 -35.69 21.75 53.70
C VAL A 9 -34.29 21.48 53.13
N LEU A 10 -34.01 20.21 52.85
CA LEU A 10 -32.80 19.79 52.12
C LEU A 10 -33.01 20.10 50.63
N LEU A 11 -32.34 21.14 50.12
CA LEU A 11 -32.22 21.36 48.67
C LEU A 11 -31.26 20.30 48.09
N PHE A 12 -31.81 19.30 47.40
CA PHE A 12 -31.02 18.43 46.53
C PHE A 12 -30.66 19.19 45.26
N VAL A 13 -29.41 19.65 45.18
CA VAL A 13 -28.81 20.13 43.92
C VAL A 13 -28.52 18.89 43.07
N CYS A 14 -29.43 18.54 42.16
CA CYS A 14 -29.16 17.58 41.11
C CYS A 14 -28.14 18.19 40.13
N THR A 15 -26.86 17.94 40.35
CA THR A 15 -25.86 18.09 39.29
C THR A 15 -26.15 17.03 38.24
N GLY A 16 -26.57 17.46 37.04
CA GLY A 16 -26.83 16.57 35.92
C GLY A 16 -25.55 15.88 35.47
N ALA A 17 -25.30 14.67 35.98
CA ALA A 17 -24.25 13.81 35.44
C ALA A 17 -24.64 13.40 34.02
N VAL A 18 -23.79 13.69 33.03
CA VAL A 18 -23.96 13.17 31.67
C VAL A 18 -23.77 11.66 31.75
N ALA A 19 -24.86 10.90 31.73
CA ALA A 19 -24.81 9.44 31.77
C ALA A 19 -24.08 8.92 30.53
N GLN A 20 -22.99 8.17 30.75
CA GLN A 20 -22.25 7.47 29.70
C GLN A 20 -23.17 6.42 29.06
N LYS A 21 -23.31 6.47 27.74
CA LYS A 21 -24.02 5.47 26.95
C LYS A 21 -23.02 4.48 26.36
N THR A 22 -23.37 3.20 26.36
CA THR A 22 -22.54 2.14 25.79
C THR A 22 -23.30 1.47 24.65
N TYR A 23 -22.62 1.29 23.52
CA TYR A 23 -23.12 0.58 22.35
C TYR A 23 -22.23 -0.63 22.07
N GLN A 24 -22.82 -1.68 21.52
CA GLN A 24 -22.12 -2.90 21.13
C GLN A 24 -22.28 -3.10 19.62
N LEU A 25 -21.22 -3.54 18.96
CA LEU A 25 -21.20 -3.92 17.56
C LEU A 25 -20.45 -5.24 17.43
N GLN A 26 -21.01 -6.23 16.74
CA GLN A 26 -20.36 -7.52 16.51
C GLN A 26 -20.10 -7.69 15.01
N SER A 27 -19.05 -8.40 14.64
CA SER A 27 -18.87 -8.89 13.27
C SER A 27 -20.01 -9.85 12.89
N PRO A 28 -20.27 -10.06 11.58
CA PRO A 28 -21.28 -11.01 11.15
C PRO A 28 -21.14 -12.43 11.70
N ASP A 29 -19.92 -12.94 11.83
CA ASP A 29 -19.62 -14.26 12.43
C ASP A 29 -19.65 -14.27 13.97
N GLY A 30 -19.78 -13.09 14.60
CA GLY A 30 -19.77 -12.91 16.06
C GLY A 30 -18.39 -13.04 16.73
N ARG A 31 -17.32 -13.27 15.96
CA ARG A 31 -15.93 -13.41 16.46
C ARG A 31 -15.43 -12.11 17.06
N LEU A 32 -15.54 -11.02 16.29
CA LEU A 32 -15.08 -9.71 16.71
C LEU A 32 -16.22 -8.91 17.34
N SER A 33 -15.92 -8.21 18.43
CA SER A 33 -16.89 -7.32 19.08
C SER A 33 -16.25 -5.99 19.47
N ALA A 34 -16.92 -4.90 19.11
CA ALA A 34 -16.61 -3.54 19.53
C ALA A 34 -17.54 -3.08 20.64
N THR A 35 -16.97 -2.46 21.68
CA THR A 35 -17.71 -1.66 22.66
C THR A 35 -17.40 -0.20 22.42
N ILE A 36 -18.44 0.63 22.27
CA ILE A 36 -18.33 2.06 22.01
C ILE A 36 -19.00 2.80 23.16
N ASN A 37 -18.21 3.57 23.91
CA ASN A 37 -18.71 4.38 25.03
C ASN A 37 -18.77 5.85 24.62
N VAL A 38 -19.91 6.48 24.87
CA VAL A 38 -20.17 7.88 24.53
C VAL A 38 -20.63 8.63 25.77
N GLY A 39 -19.85 9.62 26.21
CA GLY A 39 -20.16 10.46 27.35
C GLY A 39 -19.26 11.67 27.39
N LYS A 40 -18.41 11.78 28.43
CA LYS A 40 -17.40 12.85 28.51
C LYS A 40 -16.42 12.81 27.33
N THR A 41 -16.07 11.62 26.88
CA THR A 41 -15.31 11.36 25.65
C THR A 41 -15.99 10.24 24.85
N ILE A 42 -15.57 10.03 23.60
CA ILE A 42 -15.87 8.80 22.87
C ILE A 42 -14.68 7.85 23.03
N THR A 43 -14.94 6.64 23.53
CA THR A 43 -13.94 5.56 23.54
C THR A 43 -14.45 4.33 22.82
N TRP A 44 -13.54 3.58 22.23
CA TRP A 44 -13.83 2.31 21.59
C TRP A 44 -12.83 1.24 22.04
N SER A 45 -13.27 -0.01 22.07
CA SER A 45 -12.43 -1.17 22.36
C SER A 45 -12.87 -2.35 21.52
N VAL A 46 -11.98 -3.30 21.26
CA VAL A 46 -12.23 -4.47 20.42
C VAL A 46 -11.79 -5.74 21.13
N LYS A 47 -12.64 -6.77 21.04
CA LYS A 47 -12.31 -8.14 21.43
C LYS A 47 -12.42 -9.09 20.25
N ASP A 48 -11.53 -10.08 20.23
CA ASP A 48 -11.67 -11.30 19.46
C ASP A 48 -11.98 -12.44 20.43
N GLY A 49 -13.23 -12.89 20.45
CA GLY A 49 -13.75 -13.77 21.50
C GLY A 49 -13.55 -13.17 22.90
N TYR A 50 -12.63 -13.76 23.68
CA TYR A 50 -12.29 -13.32 25.04
C TYR A 50 -11.02 -12.47 25.11
N THR A 51 -10.26 -12.36 24.01
CA THR A 51 -8.99 -11.61 23.97
C THR A 51 -9.26 -10.15 23.67
N GLU A 52 -8.74 -9.25 24.51
CA GLU A 52 -8.77 -7.80 24.25
C GLU A 52 -7.66 -7.43 23.27
N VAL A 53 -8.06 -6.99 22.07
CA VAL A 53 -7.15 -6.56 21.01
C VAL A 53 -6.88 -5.06 21.14
N ILE A 54 -7.95 -4.25 21.16
CA ILE A 54 -7.89 -2.82 21.45
C ILE A 54 -8.57 -2.59 22.80
N THR A 55 -7.82 -2.10 23.77
CA THR A 55 -8.37 -1.61 25.05
C THR A 55 -8.99 -0.23 24.87
N PRO A 56 -9.79 0.30 25.83
CA PRO A 56 -10.48 1.57 25.67
C PRO A 56 -9.55 2.69 25.15
N SER A 57 -9.85 3.13 23.93
CA SER A 57 -9.05 4.10 23.17
C SER A 57 -9.90 5.29 22.78
N THR A 58 -9.40 6.51 23.03
CA THR A 58 -10.17 7.74 22.82
C THR A 58 -10.09 8.22 21.38
N ILE A 59 -11.20 8.72 20.86
CA ILE A 59 -11.28 9.36 19.54
C ILE A 59 -11.93 10.74 19.63
N GLY A 60 -11.45 11.70 18.82
CA GLY A 60 -11.99 13.06 18.80
C GLY A 60 -11.37 13.95 17.71
N MET A 61 -11.98 15.09 17.42
CA MET A 61 -11.44 16.12 16.52
C MET A 61 -11.51 17.48 17.18
N GLU A 62 -10.36 18.13 17.34
CA GLU A 62 -10.25 19.49 17.84
C GLU A 62 -10.45 20.48 16.70
N LEU A 63 -11.41 21.38 16.86
CA LEU A 63 -11.70 22.44 15.91
C LEU A 63 -11.08 23.77 16.35
N ALA A 64 -10.82 24.65 15.39
CA ALA A 64 -10.49 26.04 15.68
C ALA A 64 -11.59 26.68 16.55
N GLY A 65 -11.17 27.47 17.55
CA GLY A 65 -12.09 28.04 18.55
C GLY A 65 -12.30 27.18 19.79
N GLY A 66 -11.69 25.99 19.87
CA GLY A 66 -11.64 25.16 21.08
C GLY A 66 -12.78 24.16 21.25
N GLU A 67 -13.68 24.05 20.27
CA GLU A 67 -14.66 22.96 20.24
C GLU A 67 -13.96 21.63 19.96
N VAL A 68 -14.35 20.56 20.65
CA VAL A 68 -13.86 19.20 20.40
C VAL A 68 -15.03 18.28 20.05
N LEU A 69 -15.09 17.84 18.79
CA LEU A 69 -15.99 16.78 18.37
C LEU A 69 -15.55 15.49 19.06
N GLY A 70 -16.44 14.87 19.84
CA GLY A 70 -16.09 13.71 20.67
C GLY A 70 -15.90 14.02 22.16
N GLN A 71 -16.07 15.28 22.60
CA GLN A 71 -16.10 15.65 24.02
C GLN A 71 -17.51 16.07 24.47
N ASN A 72 -17.90 15.69 25.69
CA ASN A 72 -19.22 15.98 26.30
C ASN A 72 -20.38 15.66 25.34
N VAL A 73 -20.35 14.46 24.77
CA VAL A 73 -21.15 14.08 23.62
C VAL A 73 -22.60 13.79 24.02
N SER A 74 -23.53 14.38 23.27
CA SER A 74 -24.96 14.10 23.38
C SER A 74 -25.44 13.35 22.15
N VAL A 75 -25.78 12.06 22.31
CA VAL A 75 -26.28 11.22 21.21
C VAL A 75 -27.70 11.64 20.82
N LYS A 76 -27.86 12.05 19.56
CA LYS A 76 -29.14 12.38 18.92
C LYS A 76 -29.80 11.11 18.37
N LYS A 77 -29.01 10.24 17.72
CA LYS A 77 -29.51 9.04 17.04
C LYS A 77 -28.44 7.95 17.04
N ALA A 78 -28.86 6.70 17.11
CA ALA A 78 -28.04 5.53 16.88
C ALA A 78 -28.78 4.60 15.91
N GLU A 79 -28.17 4.27 14.79
CA GLU A 79 -28.77 3.43 13.75
C GLU A 79 -27.84 2.28 13.42
N THR A 80 -28.40 1.07 13.32
CA THR A 80 -27.65 -0.10 12.89
C THR A 80 -28.06 -0.50 11.47
N SER A 81 -27.11 -1.03 10.72
CA SER A 81 -27.34 -1.60 9.40
C SER A 81 -26.38 -2.77 9.17
N LYS A 82 -26.66 -3.56 8.13
CA LYS A 82 -25.80 -4.67 7.70
C LYS A 82 -25.63 -4.57 6.19
N ALA A 83 -24.49 -5.04 5.70
CA ALA A 83 -24.26 -5.22 4.27
C ALA A 83 -23.71 -6.63 4.04
N ASP A 84 -24.12 -7.22 2.93
CA ASP A 84 -23.62 -8.49 2.38
C ASP A 84 -23.75 -8.35 0.86
N GLU A 85 -22.68 -7.86 0.22
CA GLU A 85 -22.68 -7.55 -1.21
C GLU A 85 -21.36 -7.96 -1.87
N MET A 86 -21.44 -8.36 -3.14
CA MET A 86 -20.26 -8.70 -3.92
C MET A 86 -19.77 -7.47 -4.70
N ILE A 87 -18.56 -7.03 -4.41
CA ILE A 87 -17.87 -5.96 -5.13
C ILE A 87 -17.05 -6.58 -6.26
N LYS A 88 -17.25 -6.11 -7.50
CA LYS A 88 -16.36 -6.45 -8.63
C LYS A 88 -15.07 -5.65 -8.51
N THR A 89 -13.93 -6.34 -8.53
CA THR A 89 -12.61 -5.71 -8.32
C THR A 89 -11.77 -5.84 -9.59
N PRO A 90 -11.91 -4.92 -10.57
CA PRO A 90 -11.05 -4.93 -11.74
C PRO A 90 -9.60 -4.67 -11.32
N PHE A 91 -8.67 -5.21 -12.10
CA PHE A 91 -7.23 -4.96 -11.95
C PHE A 91 -6.66 -5.32 -10.56
N TYR A 92 -7.22 -6.34 -9.91
CA TYR A 92 -6.85 -6.76 -8.55
C TYR A 92 -6.33 -8.21 -8.50
N LYS A 93 -6.13 -8.74 -7.28
CA LYS A 93 -5.77 -10.15 -7.01
C LYS A 93 -6.95 -11.12 -7.05
N LYS A 94 -8.18 -10.59 -7.17
CA LYS A 94 -9.44 -11.33 -7.25
C LYS A 94 -10.40 -10.63 -8.21
N THR A 95 -11.34 -11.37 -8.78
CA THR A 95 -12.43 -10.81 -9.61
C THR A 95 -13.56 -10.22 -8.78
N ASN A 96 -13.83 -10.78 -7.60
CA ASN A 96 -14.90 -10.35 -6.72
C ASN A 96 -14.45 -10.42 -5.26
N VAL A 97 -14.90 -9.45 -4.46
CA VAL A 97 -14.68 -9.39 -3.01
C VAL A 97 -16.04 -9.37 -2.33
N ASN A 98 -16.21 -10.18 -1.28
CA ASN A 98 -17.41 -10.12 -0.44
C ASN A 98 -17.27 -8.99 0.59
N ASN A 99 -18.17 -8.02 0.53
CA ASN A 99 -18.30 -6.92 1.46
C ASN A 99 -19.39 -7.23 2.49
N HIS A 100 -18.99 -7.91 3.57
CA HIS A 100 -19.90 -8.38 4.62
C HIS A 100 -19.56 -7.74 5.96
N TYR A 101 -20.46 -6.89 6.48
CA TYR A 101 -20.25 -6.19 7.74
C TYR A 101 -21.54 -5.85 8.48
N ASN A 102 -21.42 -5.64 9.78
CA ASN A 102 -22.40 -4.92 10.59
C ASN A 102 -21.90 -3.49 10.83
N GLN A 103 -22.81 -2.51 10.85
CA GLN A 103 -22.50 -1.10 11.05
C GLN A 103 -23.37 -0.49 12.14
N ILE A 104 -22.79 0.45 12.89
CA ILE A 104 -23.54 1.41 13.71
C ILE A 104 -23.15 2.84 13.33
N THR A 105 -24.15 3.68 13.07
CA THR A 105 -24.01 5.12 12.84
C THR A 105 -24.52 5.86 14.06
N LEU A 106 -23.64 6.61 14.72
CA LEU A 106 -23.96 7.42 15.89
C LEU A 106 -23.98 8.89 15.46
N SER A 107 -25.16 9.51 15.45
CA SER A 107 -25.33 10.94 15.18
C SER A 107 -25.42 11.71 16.50
N PHE A 108 -24.69 12.81 16.60
CA PHE A 108 -24.59 13.63 17.80
C PHE A 108 -25.24 15.00 17.60
N LYS A 109 -25.52 15.71 18.71
CA LYS A 109 -25.82 17.15 18.63
C LYS A 109 -24.58 17.90 18.12
N GLY A 110 -24.78 18.94 17.31
CA GLY A 110 -23.68 19.70 16.68
C GLY A 110 -23.35 19.25 15.25
N ASP A 111 -24.29 18.55 14.59
CA ASP A 111 -24.26 18.13 13.19
C ASP A 111 -22.99 17.35 12.80
N TYR A 112 -22.61 16.40 13.66
CA TYR A 112 -21.52 15.46 13.43
C TYR A 112 -21.89 14.07 13.96
N GLY A 113 -21.09 13.06 13.60
CA GLY A 113 -21.28 11.68 14.01
C GLY A 113 -20.04 10.83 13.85
N VAL A 114 -20.14 9.57 14.27
CA VAL A 114 -19.13 8.54 14.00
C VAL A 114 -19.84 7.29 13.46
N ILE A 115 -19.28 6.72 12.41
CA ILE A 115 -19.70 5.43 11.85
C ILE A 115 -18.68 4.39 12.27
N PHE A 116 -19.13 3.26 12.81
CA PHE A 116 -18.31 2.06 13.06
C PHE A 116 -18.79 0.92 12.17
N ARG A 117 -17.85 0.16 11.60
CA ARG A 117 -18.10 -1.11 10.90
C ARG A 117 -17.30 -2.23 11.56
N ALA A 118 -17.93 -3.39 11.67
CA ALA A 118 -17.29 -4.64 12.08
C ALA A 118 -17.44 -5.66 10.95
N TYR A 119 -16.30 -6.04 10.40
CA TYR A 119 -16.12 -7.16 9.48
C TYR A 119 -15.62 -8.36 10.28
N ASP A 120 -15.68 -9.55 9.70
CA ASP A 120 -15.12 -10.75 10.35
C ASP A 120 -13.61 -10.62 10.56
N ASP A 121 -12.91 -9.89 9.70
CA ASP A 121 -11.45 -9.71 9.65
C ASP A 121 -10.96 -8.33 10.14
N GLY A 122 -11.84 -7.49 10.70
CA GLY A 122 -11.40 -6.22 11.27
C GLY A 122 -12.51 -5.24 11.64
N LEU A 123 -12.13 -4.15 12.30
CA LEU A 123 -13.03 -3.06 12.62
C LEU A 123 -12.53 -1.74 12.05
N ALA A 124 -13.46 -0.87 11.74
CA ALA A 124 -13.17 0.45 11.24
C ALA A 124 -14.11 1.50 11.83
N TYR A 125 -13.61 2.72 12.00
CA TYR A 125 -14.45 3.87 12.32
C TYR A 125 -14.09 5.09 11.46
N ARG A 126 -15.04 6.02 11.29
CA ARG A 126 -14.75 7.36 10.76
C ARG A 126 -15.68 8.42 11.35
N PHE A 127 -15.18 9.64 11.43
CA PHE A 127 -16.02 10.81 11.71
C PHE A 127 -16.82 11.22 10.47
N VAL A 128 -17.98 11.82 10.70
CA VAL A 128 -18.81 12.48 9.68
C VAL A 128 -19.24 13.83 10.22
N SER A 129 -19.20 14.86 9.38
CA SER A 129 -19.75 16.19 9.65
C SER A 129 -20.81 16.52 8.60
N GLU A 130 -21.97 17.00 9.05
CA GLU A 130 -23.06 17.51 8.19
C GLU A 130 -23.10 19.04 8.18
N ARG A 131 -22.13 19.70 8.84
CA ARG A 131 -22.04 21.16 8.90
C ARG A 131 -21.88 21.74 7.49
N LYS A 132 -22.64 22.80 7.20
CA LYS A 132 -22.63 23.46 5.87
C LYS A 132 -21.51 24.50 5.70
N GLY A 133 -20.98 25.01 6.81
CA GLY A 133 -19.93 26.03 6.82
C GLY A 133 -18.53 25.46 6.66
N GLU A 134 -17.54 26.34 6.71
CA GLU A 134 -16.14 25.94 6.86
C GLU A 134 -15.87 25.50 8.32
N ILE A 135 -15.17 24.39 8.48
CA ILE A 135 -14.56 23.98 9.75
C ILE A 135 -13.05 23.88 9.56
N THR A 136 -12.31 24.44 10.51
CA THR A 136 -10.85 24.26 10.61
C THR A 136 -10.58 23.26 11.71
N ILE A 137 -9.82 22.22 11.41
CA ILE A 137 -9.49 21.11 12.31
C ILE A 137 -8.06 21.32 12.79
N ASN A 138 -7.90 21.68 14.06
CA ASN A 138 -6.60 21.87 14.69
C ASN A 138 -5.84 20.56 14.80
N ASN A 139 -6.51 19.50 15.25
CA ASN A 139 -5.93 18.18 15.43
C ASN A 139 -6.99 17.08 15.46
N GLU A 140 -6.59 15.84 15.23
CA GLU A 140 -7.41 14.65 15.45
C GLU A 140 -6.78 13.74 16.51
N GLN A 141 -7.60 13.30 17.46
CA GLN A 141 -7.24 12.27 18.43
C GLN A 141 -7.70 10.91 17.88
N ALA A 142 -6.74 10.01 17.64
CA ALA A 142 -6.98 8.63 17.24
C ALA A 142 -6.06 7.70 18.03
N GLN A 143 -6.56 7.12 19.12
CA GLN A 143 -5.77 6.22 19.97
C GLN A 143 -6.00 4.76 19.60
N PHE A 144 -4.95 3.96 19.78
CA PHE A 144 -4.92 2.51 19.64
C PHE A 144 -4.14 1.92 20.82
N ASN A 145 -4.84 1.66 21.92
CA ASN A 145 -4.25 1.16 23.15
C ASN A 145 -4.31 -0.37 23.19
N PHE A 146 -3.17 -1.01 23.40
CA PHE A 146 -3.07 -2.45 23.58
C PHE A 146 -2.98 -2.82 25.06
N LYS A 147 -3.32 -4.07 25.38
CA LYS A 147 -3.28 -4.56 26.76
C LYS A 147 -1.85 -4.82 27.22
N ASN A 148 -1.06 -5.47 26.38
CA ASN A 148 0.30 -5.90 26.72
C ASN A 148 1.33 -5.02 26.00
N ASP A 149 2.57 -5.12 26.46
CA ASP A 149 3.73 -4.54 25.79
C ASP A 149 4.15 -5.47 24.64
N ASP A 150 3.36 -5.51 23.59
CA ASP A 150 3.55 -6.41 22.45
C ASP A 150 4.61 -5.89 21.47
N THR A 151 5.16 -6.76 20.61
CA THR A 151 6.12 -6.37 19.58
C THR A 151 5.39 -5.76 18.38
N ALA A 152 5.83 -4.60 17.91
CA ALA A 152 5.33 -3.93 16.72
C ALA A 152 6.39 -3.90 15.59
N TYR A 153 5.92 -4.02 14.35
CA TYR A 153 6.67 -3.82 13.11
C TYR A 153 6.45 -2.39 12.62
N LEU A 154 7.43 -1.54 12.83
CA LEU A 154 7.31 -0.08 12.74
C LEU A 154 8.12 0.48 11.56
N PRO A 155 7.47 1.01 10.51
CA PRO A 155 8.15 1.69 9.42
C PRO A 155 8.39 3.16 9.81
N PHE A 156 9.50 3.44 10.51
CA PHE A 156 9.80 4.80 10.93
C PHE A 156 10.21 5.69 9.77
N VAL A 157 9.73 6.94 9.76
CA VAL A 157 10.20 7.97 8.83
C VAL A 157 11.70 8.21 9.03
N ASN A 158 12.48 8.24 7.94
CA ASN A 158 13.95 8.23 8.03
C ASN A 158 14.71 9.07 6.97
N ASP A 159 14.02 9.78 6.08
CA ASP A 159 14.59 10.46 4.90
C ASP A 159 14.03 11.89 4.66
N TYR A 160 14.03 12.73 5.70
CA TYR A 160 13.37 14.05 5.63
C TYR A 160 13.90 14.97 4.53
N ARG A 161 13.00 15.61 3.77
CA ARG A 161 13.32 16.76 2.93
C ARG A 161 13.27 18.03 3.76
N ASN A 162 14.26 18.90 3.59
CA ASN A 162 14.30 20.21 4.28
C ASN A 162 14.13 20.14 5.81
N LYS A 163 14.56 19.04 6.44
CA LYS A 163 14.42 18.76 7.88
C LYS A 163 12.98 18.71 8.40
N ASP A 164 11.98 18.70 7.52
CA ASP A 164 10.58 18.55 7.90
C ASP A 164 10.22 17.07 7.97
N LYS A 165 9.84 16.60 9.16
CA LYS A 165 9.55 15.18 9.42
C LYS A 165 8.29 14.64 8.73
N PHE A 166 7.50 15.52 8.12
CA PHE A 166 6.31 15.20 7.33
C PHE A 166 6.54 15.32 5.81
N THR A 167 7.80 15.56 5.40
CA THR A 167 8.18 15.56 3.98
C THR A 167 9.22 14.45 3.76
N THR A 168 8.79 13.29 3.24
CA THR A 168 9.50 11.99 3.17
C THR A 168 9.00 11.18 1.98
N SER A 169 9.79 10.28 1.40
CA SER A 169 9.32 9.39 0.33
C SER A 169 8.38 8.26 0.78
N PHE A 170 8.16 8.10 2.10
CA PHE A 170 7.39 6.99 2.69
C PHE A 170 8.01 5.59 2.47
N GLU A 171 9.30 5.54 2.19
CA GLU A 171 10.01 4.28 2.03
C GLU A 171 10.81 3.92 3.29
N ALA A 172 10.32 2.96 4.07
CA ALA A 172 10.99 2.52 5.28
C ALA A 172 10.99 1.00 5.43
N LEU A 173 12.07 0.48 6.02
CA LEU A 173 12.12 -0.87 6.57
C LEU A 173 11.35 -0.93 7.89
N TYR A 174 10.93 -2.13 8.27
CA TYR A 174 10.28 -2.35 9.57
C TYR A 174 11.31 -2.55 10.69
N SER A 175 11.25 -1.69 11.70
CA SER A 175 11.92 -1.92 12.99
C SER A 175 11.01 -2.76 13.89
N LYS A 176 11.54 -3.80 14.53
CA LYS A 176 10.78 -4.61 15.51
C LYS A 176 11.09 -4.10 16.91
N LEU A 177 10.12 -3.46 17.55
CA LEU A 177 10.25 -2.93 18.91
C LEU A 177 9.02 -3.28 19.75
N GLN A 178 9.22 -3.43 21.06
CA GLN A 178 8.11 -3.42 22.01
C GLN A 178 7.40 -2.06 21.97
N LEU A 179 6.07 -2.03 22.15
CA LEU A 179 5.28 -0.79 22.16
C LEU A 179 5.83 0.25 23.15
N SER A 180 6.28 -0.20 24.33
CA SER A 180 6.88 0.65 25.37
C SER A 180 8.25 1.24 25.00
N ALA A 181 8.93 0.65 24.00
CA ALA A 181 10.27 1.03 23.56
C ALA A 181 10.26 2.01 22.37
N ILE A 182 9.08 2.38 21.86
CA ILE A 182 8.96 3.32 20.74
C ILE A 182 9.48 4.70 21.14
N PRO A 183 10.45 5.29 20.40
CA PRO A 183 10.94 6.63 20.70
C PRO A 183 9.84 7.68 20.57
N LYS A 184 9.70 8.56 21.56
CA LYS A 184 8.59 9.54 21.61
C LYS A 184 8.54 10.51 20.42
N ASP A 185 9.70 10.89 19.90
CA ASP A 185 9.79 11.86 18.79
C ASP A 185 9.77 11.20 17.41
N SER A 186 9.62 9.87 17.36
CA SER A 186 9.52 9.12 16.10
C SER A 186 8.10 9.13 15.54
N LEU A 187 8.00 9.05 14.22
CA LEU A 187 6.76 8.84 13.49
C LEU A 187 6.89 7.53 12.70
N ALA A 188 5.90 6.65 12.84
CA ALA A 188 5.73 5.49 11.99
C ALA A 188 4.66 5.77 10.94
N ILE A 189 4.95 5.43 9.68
CA ILE A 189 3.96 5.47 8.60
C ILE A 189 3.02 4.26 8.70
N LEU A 190 1.94 4.26 7.91
CA LEU A 190 1.00 3.15 7.84
C LEU A 190 1.14 2.39 6.51
N PRO A 191 0.77 1.09 6.47
CA PRO A 191 0.36 0.25 7.60
C PRO A 191 1.50 -0.11 8.55
N LEU A 192 1.14 -0.42 9.80
CA LEU A 192 2.02 -1.08 10.76
C LEU A 192 1.29 -2.27 11.41
N LEU A 193 2.05 -3.19 11.99
CA LEU A 193 1.55 -4.45 12.55
C LEU A 193 2.00 -4.63 14.00
N VAL A 194 1.09 -5.06 14.88
CA VAL A 194 1.39 -5.48 16.26
C VAL A 194 1.17 -6.98 16.37
N ASP A 195 2.17 -7.68 16.91
CA ASP A 195 2.12 -9.11 17.19
C ASP A 195 1.60 -9.36 18.60
N LEU A 196 0.33 -9.77 18.71
CA LEU A 196 -0.39 -9.95 19.97
C LEU A 196 -0.09 -11.30 20.64
N GLY A 197 0.85 -12.08 20.07
CA GLY A 197 1.15 -13.44 20.49
C GLY A 197 0.11 -14.46 20.04
N ASN A 198 0.39 -15.74 20.28
CA ASN A 198 -0.48 -16.87 19.87
C ASN A 198 -0.91 -16.83 18.39
N GLN A 199 -0.03 -16.37 17.50
CA GLN A 199 -0.28 -16.15 16.06
C GLN A 199 -1.28 -15.03 15.73
N GLN A 200 -1.86 -14.36 16.73
CA GLN A 200 -2.79 -13.26 16.51
C GLN A 200 -2.03 -11.97 16.14
N LYS A 201 -2.51 -11.25 15.12
CA LYS A 201 -1.94 -9.97 14.69
C LYS A 201 -3.02 -8.89 14.60
N ALA A 202 -2.62 -7.65 14.91
CA ALA A 202 -3.42 -6.46 14.62
C ALA A 202 -2.65 -5.52 13.67
N ALA A 203 -3.18 -5.26 12.49
CA ALA A 203 -2.62 -4.28 11.56
C ALA A 203 -3.43 -2.98 11.61
N ILE A 204 -2.77 -1.83 11.74
CA ILE A 204 -3.43 -0.52 11.75
C ILE A 204 -3.28 0.12 10.37
N LEU A 205 -4.41 0.58 9.82
CA LEU A 205 -4.53 1.19 8.50
C LEU A 205 -5.48 2.39 8.52
N GLU A 206 -5.55 3.07 7.39
CA GLU A 206 -6.61 4.02 7.08
C GLU A 206 -7.02 3.91 5.60
N ALA A 207 -8.19 4.44 5.26
CA ALA A 207 -8.71 4.45 3.89
C ALA A 207 -9.49 5.75 3.59
N ASP A 208 -9.69 6.05 2.31
CA ASP A 208 -10.38 7.26 1.82
C ASP A 208 -9.70 8.57 2.24
N ILE A 209 -8.37 8.64 2.10
CA ILE A 209 -7.58 9.84 2.41
C ILE A 209 -7.73 10.88 1.28
N GLU A 210 -8.91 11.48 1.17
CA GLU A 210 -9.21 12.53 0.20
C GLU A 210 -9.40 13.86 0.91
N ASP A 211 -8.66 14.90 0.52
CA ASP A 211 -8.77 16.25 1.09
C ASP A 211 -8.70 16.25 2.64
N TYR A 212 -7.78 15.44 3.17
CA TYR A 212 -7.46 15.30 4.59
C TYR A 212 -6.03 14.77 4.73
N PRO A 213 -5.24 15.13 5.76
CA PRO A 213 -3.88 14.62 5.89
C PRO A 213 -3.84 13.13 6.26
N GLY A 214 -2.80 12.42 5.83
CA GLY A 214 -2.53 11.05 6.24
C GLY A 214 -2.17 10.94 7.73
N MET A 215 -2.52 9.80 8.32
CA MET A 215 -2.19 9.44 9.70
C MET A 215 -0.82 8.77 9.79
N TYR A 216 0.03 9.35 10.62
CA TYR A 216 1.19 8.69 11.22
C TYR A 216 0.83 8.17 12.60
N LEU A 217 1.59 7.22 13.11
CA LEU A 217 1.49 6.78 14.50
C LEU A 217 2.76 7.12 15.28
N ALA A 218 2.57 7.67 16.47
CA ALA A 218 3.61 7.91 17.46
C ALA A 218 3.33 7.09 18.73
N ALA A 219 4.32 7.02 19.63
CA ALA A 219 4.12 6.43 20.95
C ALA A 219 2.97 7.13 21.68
N GLY A 220 2.10 6.34 22.33
CA GLY A 220 0.99 6.84 23.12
C GLY A 220 1.41 7.53 24.43
N ASP A 221 0.43 7.80 25.28
CA ASP A 221 0.64 8.45 26.58
C ASP A 221 1.62 7.66 27.46
N LYS A 222 2.36 8.35 28.32
CA LYS A 222 3.37 7.74 29.19
C LYS A 222 2.76 6.60 30.04
N GLY A 223 3.30 5.40 29.91
CA GLY A 223 2.83 4.21 30.64
C GLY A 223 1.64 3.49 29.99
N SER A 224 1.18 3.96 28.83
CA SER A 224 0.27 3.20 27.96
C SER A 224 1.08 2.31 27.00
N ASN A 225 0.60 1.10 26.74
CA ASN A 225 1.05 0.28 25.62
C ASN A 225 0.27 0.69 24.37
N GLY A 226 0.33 1.98 24.01
CA GLY A 226 -0.55 2.59 23.03
C GLY A 226 0.18 3.29 21.90
N LEU A 227 -0.55 3.49 20.81
CA LEU A 227 -0.15 4.32 19.67
C LEU A 227 -1.17 5.46 19.52
N THR A 228 -0.71 6.63 19.09
CA THR A 228 -1.58 7.78 18.83
C THR A 228 -1.37 8.36 17.43
N GLY A 229 -2.47 8.71 16.78
CA GLY A 229 -2.48 9.41 15.50
C GLY A 229 -1.75 10.75 15.59
N THR A 230 -0.91 11.02 14.59
CA THR A 230 -0.22 12.29 14.37
C THR A 230 -0.36 12.68 12.91
N PHE A 231 -0.56 13.96 12.61
CA PHE A 231 -0.90 14.44 11.28
C PHE A 231 0.01 15.59 10.86
N ALA A 232 0.36 15.62 9.57
CA ALA A 232 1.02 16.77 8.99
C ALA A 232 0.09 18.00 9.06
N LYS A 233 0.58 19.10 9.67
CA LYS A 233 -0.16 20.37 9.67
C LYS A 233 -0.21 20.98 8.27
N TYR A 234 -1.25 21.75 7.97
CA TYR A 234 -1.49 22.33 6.65
C TYR A 234 -0.31 23.25 6.23
N PRO A 235 0.26 23.09 5.01
CA PRO A 235 1.38 23.91 4.54
C PRO A 235 0.95 25.35 4.25
N THR A 236 1.72 26.33 4.71
CA THR A 236 1.48 27.77 4.48
C THR A 236 2.56 28.43 3.62
N VAL A 237 3.78 27.87 3.65
CA VAL A 237 4.89 28.33 2.82
C VAL A 237 5.56 27.10 2.21
N GLU A 238 5.60 27.06 0.89
CA GLU A 238 6.25 26.01 0.11
C GLU A 238 7.31 26.66 -0.79
N ALA A 239 8.37 25.92 -1.06
CA ALA A 239 9.42 26.33 -1.99
C ALA A 239 9.90 25.13 -2.78
N ASN A 240 10.53 25.38 -3.92
CA ASN A 240 11.26 24.35 -4.63
C ASN A 240 12.49 23.94 -3.80
N GLY A 241 12.82 22.66 -3.83
CA GLY A 241 13.99 22.10 -3.19
C GLY A 241 14.13 20.61 -3.49
N GLY A 242 14.82 19.88 -2.63
CA GLY A 242 15.00 18.43 -2.77
C GLY A 242 15.84 18.03 -3.98
N HIS A 243 15.53 16.88 -4.58
CA HIS A 243 16.24 16.33 -5.73
C HIS A 243 16.10 17.27 -6.94
N HIS A 244 17.21 17.70 -7.54
CA HIS A 244 17.23 18.63 -8.70
C HIS A 244 16.29 19.86 -8.61
N ASN A 245 15.92 20.31 -7.41
CA ASN A 245 14.96 21.39 -7.19
C ASN A 245 13.53 21.09 -7.74
N ILE A 246 13.14 19.81 -7.79
CA ILE A 246 11.85 19.33 -8.31
C ILE A 246 10.87 18.87 -7.21
N ASN A 247 11.24 18.94 -5.93
CA ASN A 247 10.31 18.74 -4.83
C ASN A 247 9.71 20.10 -4.39
N TYR A 248 8.44 20.11 -3.99
CA TYR A 248 7.92 21.19 -3.14
C TYR A 248 8.13 20.87 -1.67
N VAL A 249 9.19 21.43 -1.11
CA VAL A 249 9.47 21.34 0.32
C VAL A 249 8.64 22.35 1.11
N VAL A 250 8.29 21.98 2.35
CA VAL A 250 7.48 22.83 3.23
C VAL A 250 8.41 23.63 4.16
N ASN A 251 8.27 24.96 4.13
CA ASN A 251 9.03 25.91 4.97
C ASN A 251 8.19 26.50 6.11
N GLY A 252 6.87 26.33 6.06
CA GLY A 252 5.96 26.81 7.08
C GLY A 252 4.69 25.97 7.08
N ARG A 253 4.21 25.63 8.27
CA ARG A 253 2.92 24.94 8.48
C ARG A 253 2.04 25.79 9.38
N ALA A 254 0.74 25.72 9.17
CA ALA A 254 -0.27 26.35 10.01
C ALA A 254 -0.36 25.66 11.38
N ASP A 255 -1.25 26.15 12.25
CA ASP A 255 -1.59 25.48 13.52
C ASP A 255 -2.76 24.49 13.42
N TYR A 256 -3.24 24.23 12.20
CA TYR A 256 -4.31 23.28 11.92
C TYR A 256 -3.86 22.23 10.90
N ILE A 257 -4.53 21.08 10.89
CA ILE A 257 -4.24 19.94 10.01
C ILE A 257 -5.12 19.94 8.77
N ALA A 258 -6.34 20.47 8.85
CA ALA A 258 -7.25 20.53 7.71
C ALA A 258 -8.25 21.70 7.77
N LYS A 259 -8.69 22.14 6.59
CA LYS A 259 -9.83 23.04 6.39
C LYS A 259 -10.85 22.38 5.47
N ILE A 260 -12.07 22.23 5.95
CA ILE A 260 -13.13 21.51 5.25
C ILE A 260 -14.32 22.45 5.06
N THR A 261 -14.85 22.52 3.84
CA THR A 261 -16.05 23.30 3.54
C THR A 261 -17.22 22.37 3.28
N GLY A 262 -18.29 22.50 4.07
CA GLY A 262 -19.50 21.70 3.91
C GLY A 262 -19.40 20.28 4.48
N PRO A 263 -20.41 19.43 4.20
CA PRO A 263 -20.46 18.07 4.71
C PRO A 263 -19.26 17.24 4.29
N LYS A 264 -18.74 16.41 5.20
CA LYS A 264 -17.55 15.59 4.98
C LYS A 264 -17.64 14.25 5.69
N MET A 265 -17.31 13.20 4.96
CA MET A 265 -16.90 11.92 5.55
C MET A 265 -15.38 11.95 5.65
N PHE A 266 -14.85 11.77 6.86
CA PHE A 266 -13.41 11.73 7.10
C PHE A 266 -12.84 10.35 6.78
N PRO A 267 -11.51 10.22 6.64
CA PRO A 267 -10.88 8.93 6.39
C PRO A 267 -11.26 7.88 7.43
N TRP A 268 -11.34 6.63 6.99
CA TRP A 268 -11.52 5.50 7.89
C TRP A 268 -10.25 5.23 8.67
N ARG A 269 -10.41 4.83 9.93
CA ARG A 269 -9.34 4.28 10.78
C ARG A 269 -9.66 2.83 11.09
N ILE A 270 -8.71 1.97 10.80
CA ILE A 270 -8.96 0.54 10.59
C ILE A 270 -7.98 -0.27 11.43
N VAL A 271 -8.49 -1.32 12.06
CA VAL A 271 -7.68 -2.38 12.67
C VAL A 271 -8.11 -3.71 12.06
N ILE A 272 -7.25 -4.29 11.24
CA ILE A 272 -7.37 -5.66 10.74
C ILE A 272 -6.92 -6.60 11.85
N ILE A 273 -7.67 -7.68 12.09
CA ILE A 273 -7.37 -8.67 13.13
C ILE A 273 -7.34 -10.05 12.48
N SER A 274 -6.23 -10.75 12.67
CA SER A 274 -6.02 -12.11 12.15
C SER A 274 -5.62 -13.05 13.27
N ASN A 275 -6.04 -14.32 13.18
CA ASN A 275 -5.65 -15.38 14.11
C ASN A 275 -4.55 -16.30 13.55
N SER A 276 -4.12 -16.04 12.33
CA SER A 276 -2.92 -16.61 11.72
C SER A 276 -2.35 -15.62 10.71
N ASP A 277 -1.02 -15.56 10.58
CA ASP A 277 -0.36 -14.60 9.69
C ASP A 277 -0.84 -14.73 8.23
N LYS A 278 -1.14 -15.96 7.76
CA LYS A 278 -1.60 -16.19 6.38
C LYS A 278 -2.95 -15.54 6.06
N GLU A 279 -3.81 -15.27 7.05
CA GLU A 279 -5.07 -14.53 6.83
C GLU A 279 -4.83 -13.10 6.31
N LEU A 280 -3.66 -12.52 6.60
CA LEU A 280 -3.30 -11.18 6.12
C LEU A 280 -2.95 -11.18 4.62
N LEU A 281 -2.43 -12.29 4.09
CA LEU A 281 -1.97 -12.37 2.69
C LEU A 281 -3.12 -12.24 1.68
N ASP A 282 -4.32 -12.63 2.08
CA ASP A 282 -5.52 -12.61 1.24
C ASP A 282 -6.62 -11.68 1.79
N ASN A 283 -6.23 -10.71 2.64
CA ASN A 283 -7.14 -9.72 3.17
C ASN A 283 -7.55 -8.69 2.09
N ASP A 284 -8.84 -8.35 2.06
CA ASP A 284 -9.44 -7.44 1.06
C ASP A 284 -10.01 -6.14 1.69
N MET A 285 -9.61 -5.77 2.92
CA MET A 285 -10.19 -4.66 3.68
C MET A 285 -10.26 -3.35 2.88
N MET A 286 -9.21 -3.01 2.12
CA MET A 286 -9.20 -1.80 1.29
C MET A 286 -10.29 -1.84 0.21
N GLN A 287 -10.57 -2.99 -0.41
CA GLN A 287 -11.63 -3.11 -1.42
C GLN A 287 -13.03 -3.02 -0.79
N LYS A 288 -13.20 -3.55 0.43
CA LYS A 288 -14.48 -3.54 1.16
C LYS A 288 -14.89 -2.13 1.62
N ILE A 289 -13.90 -1.30 1.98
CA ILE A 289 -14.16 -0.06 2.72
C ILE A 289 -13.95 1.22 1.92
N ALA A 290 -13.13 1.18 0.85
CA ALA A 290 -12.84 2.36 0.06
C ALA A 290 -14.06 2.91 -0.69
N ALA A 291 -14.02 4.19 -1.01
CA ALA A 291 -15.06 4.85 -1.77
C ALA A 291 -15.24 4.17 -3.15
N PRO A 292 -16.49 4.08 -3.65
CA PRO A 292 -16.78 3.48 -4.95
C PRO A 292 -16.07 4.17 -6.11
N SER A 293 -15.91 3.44 -7.22
CA SER A 293 -15.31 3.98 -8.42
C SER A 293 -16.07 5.19 -8.99
N ARG A 294 -15.31 6.18 -9.44
CA ARG A 294 -15.79 7.38 -10.15
C ARG A 294 -15.54 7.31 -11.66
N VAL A 295 -14.92 6.23 -12.13
CA VAL A 295 -14.59 6.02 -13.55
C VAL A 295 -15.58 5.03 -14.13
N ALA A 296 -16.46 5.51 -15.00
CA ALA A 296 -17.54 4.69 -15.57
C ALA A 296 -17.04 3.68 -16.62
N ASP A 297 -16.17 4.13 -17.55
CA ASP A 297 -15.55 3.26 -18.55
C ASP A 297 -14.10 2.95 -18.17
N ILE A 298 -13.85 1.67 -17.89
CA ILE A 298 -12.54 1.13 -17.54
C ILE A 298 -11.91 0.31 -18.68
N SER A 299 -12.53 0.27 -19.86
CA SER A 299 -12.13 -0.61 -20.97
C SER A 299 -10.76 -0.24 -21.56
N TRP A 300 -10.36 1.02 -21.43
CA TRP A 300 -9.08 1.55 -21.90
C TRP A 300 -7.92 1.29 -20.92
N ILE A 301 -8.22 0.97 -19.65
CA ILE A 301 -7.20 0.70 -18.62
C ILE A 301 -6.64 -0.70 -18.87
N LYS A 302 -5.33 -0.79 -19.07
CA LYS A 302 -4.64 -2.02 -19.45
C LYS A 302 -3.46 -2.29 -18.50
N PRO A 303 -3.65 -3.09 -17.45
CA PRO A 303 -2.54 -3.62 -16.65
C PRO A 303 -1.54 -4.36 -17.54
N GLY A 304 -0.29 -4.44 -17.10
CA GLY A 304 0.76 -5.09 -17.86
C GLY A 304 2.13 -4.95 -17.22
N LYS A 305 3.16 -5.33 -17.95
CA LYS A 305 4.55 -5.28 -17.51
C LYS A 305 5.36 -4.28 -18.30
N VAL A 306 6.40 -3.77 -17.65
CA VAL A 306 7.29 -2.76 -18.20
C VAL A 306 8.69 -3.35 -18.36
N ALA A 307 9.27 -3.25 -19.55
CA ALA A 307 10.73 -3.33 -19.68
C ALA A 307 11.33 -2.02 -19.15
N TRP A 308 11.75 -2.01 -17.89
CA TRP A 308 12.12 -0.78 -17.18
C TRP A 308 13.59 -0.45 -17.41
N ASP A 309 13.90 0.85 -17.44
CA ASP A 309 15.13 1.43 -17.97
C ASP A 309 16.02 2.02 -16.86
N TRP A 310 15.41 2.63 -15.83
CA TRP A 310 16.09 3.42 -14.81
C TRP A 310 16.90 2.59 -13.81
N TRP A 311 16.36 1.48 -13.28
CA TRP A 311 17.05 0.67 -12.25
C TRP A 311 18.38 0.13 -12.73
N ASN A 312 18.39 -0.41 -13.94
CA ASN A 312 19.58 -0.92 -14.61
C ASN A 312 20.43 0.19 -15.27
N ASN A 313 20.06 1.46 -15.10
CA ASN A 313 20.78 2.63 -15.61
C ASN A 313 21.00 2.61 -17.13
N TRP A 314 20.00 2.17 -17.89
CA TRP A 314 20.07 1.96 -19.34
C TRP A 314 21.27 1.09 -19.79
N ASN A 315 21.87 0.30 -18.88
CA ASN A 315 23.21 -0.26 -19.06
C ASN A 315 23.18 -1.55 -19.90
N ILE A 316 22.74 -1.42 -21.15
CA ILE A 316 22.75 -2.50 -22.15
C ILE A 316 24.13 -2.66 -22.77
N SER A 317 24.44 -3.89 -23.18
CA SER A 317 25.75 -4.23 -23.75
C SER A 317 25.61 -5.01 -25.06
N HIS A 318 26.72 -5.12 -25.79
CA HIS A 318 26.79 -5.80 -27.10
C HIS A 318 25.89 -5.15 -28.19
N VAL A 319 25.72 -3.82 -28.11
CA VAL A 319 25.02 -3.00 -29.10
C VAL A 319 26.01 -2.14 -29.90
N ASN A 320 25.61 -1.69 -31.09
CA ASN A 320 26.44 -0.88 -32.00
C ASN A 320 26.25 0.65 -31.83
N PHE A 321 25.60 1.06 -30.75
CA PHE A 321 25.37 2.45 -30.37
C PHE A 321 25.71 2.66 -28.89
N LYS A 322 25.86 3.90 -28.45
CA LYS A 322 26.12 4.22 -27.04
C LYS A 322 24.81 4.18 -26.25
N ALA A 323 24.74 3.31 -25.25
CA ALA A 323 23.59 3.20 -24.37
C ALA A 323 23.39 4.49 -23.53
N GLY A 324 22.13 4.81 -23.23
CA GLY A 324 21.73 5.95 -22.40
C GLY A 324 20.36 6.48 -22.80
N ILE A 325 20.04 7.71 -22.39
CA ILE A 325 18.77 8.37 -22.71
C ILE A 325 18.81 8.86 -24.17
N ASN A 326 18.52 7.97 -25.11
CA ASN A 326 18.48 8.24 -26.55
C ASN A 326 17.54 7.28 -27.30
N ASN A 327 17.18 7.63 -28.54
CA ASN A 327 16.20 6.85 -29.31
C ASN A 327 16.63 5.41 -29.57
N ASP A 328 17.90 5.14 -29.86
CA ASP A 328 18.38 3.79 -30.19
C ASP A 328 18.27 2.85 -28.98
N THR A 329 18.58 3.36 -27.78
CA THR A 329 18.40 2.64 -26.53
C THR A 329 16.92 2.31 -26.33
N TYR A 330 16.02 3.28 -26.40
CA TYR A 330 14.60 3.00 -26.19
C TYR A 330 13.99 2.09 -27.25
N LYS A 331 14.44 2.16 -28.52
CA LYS A 331 14.04 1.19 -29.54
C LYS A 331 14.47 -0.24 -29.18
N TYR A 332 15.66 -0.41 -28.61
CA TYR A 332 16.14 -1.70 -28.14
C TYR A 332 15.28 -2.26 -26.98
N TYR A 333 14.86 -1.40 -26.04
CA TYR A 333 13.92 -1.80 -24.98
C TYR A 333 12.54 -2.15 -25.54
N ILE A 334 12.02 -1.37 -26.51
CA ILE A 334 10.76 -1.65 -27.20
C ILE A 334 10.83 -2.99 -27.93
N ASP A 335 11.94 -3.29 -28.61
CA ASP A 335 12.13 -4.56 -29.31
C ASP A 335 12.20 -5.74 -28.35
N PHE A 336 12.89 -5.58 -27.21
CA PHE A 336 12.89 -6.58 -26.14
C PHE A 336 11.48 -6.81 -25.56
N ALA A 337 10.75 -5.72 -25.27
CA ALA A 337 9.38 -5.79 -24.79
C ALA A 337 8.49 -6.54 -25.78
N ALA A 338 8.54 -6.19 -27.06
CA ALA A 338 7.76 -6.84 -28.11
C ALA A 338 8.12 -8.33 -28.26
N ALA A 339 9.40 -8.68 -28.24
CA ALA A 339 9.86 -10.07 -28.35
C ALA A 339 9.37 -10.94 -27.19
N ASN A 340 9.25 -10.36 -25.99
CA ASN A 340 8.79 -11.05 -24.77
C ASN A 340 7.31 -10.78 -24.45
N LYS A 341 6.57 -10.12 -25.37
CA LYS A 341 5.15 -9.78 -25.23
C LYS A 341 4.83 -8.94 -23.97
N LEU A 342 5.76 -8.08 -23.58
CA LEU A 342 5.54 -7.09 -22.53
C LEU A 342 4.75 -5.91 -23.12
N GLU A 343 3.87 -5.36 -22.30
CA GLU A 343 2.91 -4.35 -22.73
C GLU A 343 3.53 -2.96 -22.86
N TYR A 344 4.56 -2.64 -22.07
CA TYR A 344 5.06 -1.27 -21.91
C TYR A 344 6.58 -1.16 -21.87
N VAL A 345 7.04 0.05 -22.23
CA VAL A 345 8.30 0.64 -21.77
C VAL A 345 7.99 1.90 -20.99
N VAL A 346 8.83 2.20 -20.00
CA VAL A 346 8.88 3.52 -19.35
C VAL A 346 10.05 4.28 -19.95
N ILE A 347 9.86 5.58 -20.16
CA ILE A 347 10.92 6.54 -20.40
C ILE A 347 11.03 7.35 -19.11
N ASP A 348 11.97 6.96 -18.25
CA ASP A 348 12.10 7.49 -16.89
C ASP A 348 12.80 8.88 -16.87
N GLU A 349 13.17 9.39 -15.70
CA GLU A 349 13.79 10.73 -15.51
C GLU A 349 14.87 11.04 -16.58
N GLY A 350 14.73 12.21 -17.23
CA GLY A 350 15.70 12.78 -18.17
C GLY A 350 15.26 12.91 -19.64
N TRP A 351 14.03 12.53 -20.00
CA TRP A 351 13.48 12.73 -21.35
C TRP A 351 12.98 14.15 -21.64
N SER A 352 12.69 14.94 -20.60
CA SER A 352 12.27 16.33 -20.67
C SER A 352 13.10 17.21 -19.73
N ASP A 353 12.88 18.52 -19.79
CA ASP A 353 13.29 19.44 -18.72
C ASP A 353 12.59 19.07 -17.40
N ASP A 354 13.34 19.15 -16.30
CA ASP A 354 12.92 18.74 -14.95
C ASP A 354 11.70 19.51 -14.41
N VAL A 355 11.48 20.74 -14.91
CA VAL A 355 10.43 21.65 -14.44
C VAL A 355 9.40 22.00 -15.51
N ASP A 356 9.61 21.57 -16.75
CA ASP A 356 8.78 21.90 -17.90
C ASP A 356 8.68 20.72 -18.87
N LEU A 357 7.66 19.88 -18.66
CA LEU A 357 7.38 18.71 -19.51
C LEU A 357 7.07 19.08 -20.96
N THR A 358 6.94 20.36 -21.34
CA THR A 358 6.76 20.73 -22.75
C THR A 358 8.07 20.73 -23.53
N LYS A 359 9.22 20.83 -22.85
CA LYS A 359 10.57 20.87 -23.42
C LYS A 359 11.20 19.48 -23.38
N ILE A 360 11.14 18.79 -24.51
CA ILE A 360 11.73 17.46 -24.68
C ILE A 360 13.25 17.59 -24.86
N SER A 361 14.01 16.68 -24.26
CA SER A 361 15.46 16.57 -24.45
C SER A 361 15.80 16.41 -25.93
N PRO A 362 16.81 17.12 -26.47
CA PRO A 362 17.19 17.00 -27.89
C PRO A 362 17.74 15.61 -28.24
N ALA A 363 18.09 14.78 -27.25
CA ALA A 363 18.52 13.40 -27.44
C ALA A 363 17.35 12.43 -27.73
N ILE A 364 16.10 12.88 -27.55
CA ILE A 364 14.89 12.06 -27.65
C ILE A 364 13.95 12.61 -28.73
N ASN A 365 13.52 11.73 -29.62
CA ASN A 365 12.41 11.96 -30.52
C ASN A 365 11.21 11.16 -30.01
N LEU A 366 10.48 11.75 -29.08
CA LEU A 366 9.41 11.04 -28.37
C LEU A 366 8.30 10.55 -29.32
N LYS A 367 7.96 11.34 -30.33
CA LYS A 367 6.94 10.94 -31.31
C LYS A 367 7.34 9.68 -32.08
N GLU A 368 8.61 9.61 -32.48
CA GLU A 368 9.16 8.44 -33.15
C GLU A 368 9.15 7.20 -32.24
N LEU A 369 9.50 7.34 -30.96
CA LEU A 369 9.46 6.22 -30.01
C LEU A 369 8.03 5.71 -29.76
N ILE A 370 7.06 6.62 -29.63
CA ILE A 370 5.65 6.25 -29.48
C ILE A 370 5.13 5.53 -30.74
N ASP A 371 5.46 6.05 -31.92
CA ASP A 371 5.04 5.43 -33.18
C ASP A 371 5.71 4.06 -33.40
N TYR A 372 6.98 3.93 -33.04
CA TYR A 372 7.70 2.65 -33.09
C TYR A 372 7.12 1.63 -32.10
N GLY A 373 6.87 2.05 -30.85
CA GLY A 373 6.18 1.24 -29.84
C GLY A 373 4.82 0.77 -30.35
N LYS A 374 4.02 1.66 -30.93
CA LYS A 374 2.72 1.30 -31.53
C LYS A 374 2.84 0.24 -32.63
N GLN A 375 3.84 0.35 -33.52
CA GLN A 375 4.10 -0.66 -34.56
C GLN A 375 4.47 -2.03 -33.96
N LYS A 376 5.08 -2.02 -32.77
CA LYS A 376 5.53 -3.20 -32.03
C LYS A 376 4.52 -3.69 -30.98
N ASN A 377 3.36 -3.05 -30.90
CA ASN A 377 2.34 -3.30 -29.86
C ASN A 377 2.86 -3.12 -28.43
N VAL A 378 3.70 -2.10 -28.23
CA VAL A 378 4.26 -1.70 -26.93
C VAL A 378 3.86 -0.26 -26.64
N GLY A 379 3.24 -0.02 -25.50
CA GLY A 379 2.87 1.31 -25.02
C GLY A 379 4.05 2.05 -24.39
N VAL A 380 4.03 3.37 -24.45
CA VAL A 380 5.00 4.24 -23.77
C VAL A 380 4.34 4.89 -22.56
N ILE A 381 4.97 4.76 -21.41
CA ILE A 381 4.65 5.48 -20.17
C ILE A 381 5.78 6.49 -19.92
N LEU A 382 5.45 7.70 -19.51
CA LEU A 382 6.42 8.76 -19.26
C LEU A 382 6.57 9.02 -17.78
N TRP A 383 7.80 9.17 -17.30
CA TRP A 383 8.02 9.69 -15.96
C TRP A 383 7.79 11.21 -15.91
N ALA A 384 7.31 11.70 -14.78
CA ALA A 384 7.21 13.12 -14.47
C ALA A 384 7.33 13.36 -12.97
N SER A 385 7.96 14.45 -12.54
CA SER A 385 7.79 14.91 -11.17
C SER A 385 6.38 15.45 -10.95
N TRP A 386 5.83 15.28 -9.74
CA TRP A 386 4.59 15.92 -9.30
C TRP A 386 4.64 17.43 -9.54
N PHE A 387 5.80 18.04 -9.28
CA PHE A 387 6.06 19.44 -9.52
C PHE A 387 5.80 19.83 -10.98
N ALA A 388 6.42 19.13 -11.94
CA ALA A 388 6.34 19.53 -13.34
C ALA A 388 4.95 19.30 -13.94
N ILE A 389 4.32 18.16 -13.64
CA ILE A 389 3.01 17.82 -14.20
C ILE A 389 1.89 18.73 -13.68
N THR A 390 1.97 19.20 -12.42
CA THR A 390 0.90 20.02 -11.82
C THR A 390 0.91 21.49 -12.25
N ARG A 391 1.95 21.93 -12.98
CA ARG A 391 2.02 23.31 -13.50
C ARG A 391 0.99 23.58 -14.59
N ASP A 392 0.68 22.57 -15.40
CA ASP A 392 -0.33 22.61 -16.46
C ASP A 392 -0.91 21.20 -16.66
N LEU A 393 -1.58 20.67 -15.63
CA LEU A 393 -2.05 19.29 -15.60
C LEU A 393 -2.90 18.94 -16.84
N GLU A 394 -3.93 19.75 -17.13
CA GLU A 394 -4.84 19.52 -18.25
C GLU A 394 -4.13 19.63 -19.61
N GLY A 395 -3.29 20.65 -19.80
CA GLY A 395 -2.55 20.85 -21.05
C GLY A 395 -1.53 19.75 -21.32
N ILE A 396 -0.82 19.29 -20.28
CA ILE A 396 0.15 18.19 -20.36
C ILE A 396 -0.55 16.87 -20.68
N LEU A 397 -1.62 16.53 -19.95
CA LEU A 397 -2.39 15.31 -20.22
C LEU A 397 -2.97 15.32 -21.64
N THR A 398 -3.59 16.42 -22.06
CA THR A 398 -4.10 16.59 -23.43
C THR A 398 -3.02 16.38 -24.49
N LYS A 399 -1.86 17.04 -24.34
CA LYS A 399 -0.76 16.96 -25.30
C LYS A 399 -0.28 15.52 -25.48
N TYR A 400 -0.07 14.80 -24.38
CA TYR A 400 0.51 13.47 -24.40
C TYR A 400 -0.51 12.38 -24.76
N GLU A 401 -1.79 12.57 -24.42
CA GLU A 401 -2.89 11.73 -24.93
C GLU A 401 -2.97 11.78 -26.45
N GLN A 402 -2.97 12.98 -27.03
CA GLN A 402 -2.97 13.19 -28.48
C GLN A 402 -1.75 12.59 -29.16
N MET A 403 -0.60 12.58 -28.48
CA MET A 403 0.63 11.99 -29.00
C MET A 403 0.59 10.45 -29.00
N GLY A 404 -0.19 9.85 -28.11
CA GLY A 404 -0.40 8.40 -27.98
C GLY A 404 0.23 7.75 -26.75
N VAL A 405 0.68 8.55 -25.78
CA VAL A 405 1.20 8.09 -24.47
C VAL A 405 0.11 7.32 -23.72
N LYS A 406 0.49 6.30 -22.95
CA LYS A 406 -0.44 5.41 -22.23
C LYS A 406 -0.62 5.74 -20.75
N GLY A 407 0.29 6.52 -20.19
CA GLY A 407 0.21 6.93 -18.80
C GLY A 407 1.44 7.68 -18.33
N PHE A 408 1.41 8.04 -17.06
CA PHE A 408 2.52 8.70 -16.37
C PHE A 408 2.94 7.93 -15.11
N LYS A 409 4.25 7.83 -14.88
CA LYS A 409 4.83 7.57 -13.56
C LYS A 409 5.09 8.93 -12.90
N ILE A 410 4.31 9.30 -11.89
CA ILE A 410 4.36 10.62 -11.25
C ILE A 410 5.06 10.51 -9.90
N ASP A 411 6.16 11.21 -9.74
CA ASP A 411 7.15 10.97 -8.68
C ASP A 411 7.40 12.22 -7.81
N PHE A 412 8.18 12.06 -6.74
CA PHE A 412 8.63 13.12 -5.83
C PHE A 412 7.47 13.86 -5.13
N ILE A 413 6.39 13.13 -4.86
CA ILE A 413 5.23 13.62 -4.10
C ILE A 413 5.65 14.00 -2.67
N ASP A 414 6.38 13.11 -2.00
CA ASP A 414 7.07 13.21 -0.72
C ASP A 414 6.24 13.79 0.46
N ARG A 415 4.91 13.85 0.35
CA ARG A 415 4.00 14.49 1.32
C ARG A 415 2.65 13.80 1.39
N ASP A 416 2.01 13.88 2.55
CA ASP A 416 0.63 13.42 2.78
C ASP A 416 -0.23 14.44 3.55
N ASP A 417 0.15 15.72 3.56
CA ASP A 417 -0.71 16.79 4.07
C ASP A 417 -1.96 16.99 3.21
N GLN A 418 -2.99 17.67 3.76
CA GLN A 418 -4.29 17.87 3.10
C GLN A 418 -4.17 18.36 1.65
N LYS A 419 -3.26 19.32 1.39
CA LYS A 419 -3.07 19.88 0.05
C LYS A 419 -2.57 18.82 -0.91
N MET A 420 -1.64 17.99 -0.47
CA MET A 420 -1.07 16.92 -1.29
C MET A 420 -2.11 15.83 -1.58
N THR A 421 -2.80 15.33 -0.56
CA THR A 421 -3.81 14.27 -0.74
C THR A 421 -4.94 14.73 -1.67
N LYS A 422 -5.39 15.98 -1.55
CA LYS A 422 -6.34 16.61 -2.49
C LYS A 422 -5.82 16.65 -3.93
N SER A 423 -4.54 17.02 -4.11
CA SER A 423 -3.93 17.09 -5.44
C SER A 423 -3.89 15.73 -6.12
N LEU A 424 -3.54 14.66 -5.41
CA LEU A 424 -3.46 13.31 -5.99
C LEU A 424 -4.83 12.78 -6.48
N TYR A 425 -5.91 13.12 -5.78
CA TYR A 425 -7.27 12.82 -6.25
C TYR A 425 -7.65 13.64 -7.49
N ALA A 426 -7.19 14.91 -7.58
CA ALA A 426 -7.42 15.75 -8.75
C ALA A 426 -6.63 15.25 -9.98
N ILE A 427 -5.37 14.83 -9.80
CA ILE A 427 -4.57 14.20 -10.85
C ILE A 427 -5.22 12.90 -11.33
N ALA A 428 -5.70 12.06 -10.41
CA ALA A 428 -6.36 10.79 -10.76
C ALA A 428 -7.61 11.01 -11.64
N ASP A 429 -8.44 12.00 -11.28
CA ASP A 429 -9.64 12.39 -12.02
C ASP A 429 -9.31 12.97 -13.40
N ALA A 430 -8.36 13.90 -13.48
CA ALA A 430 -7.91 14.50 -14.74
C ALA A 430 -7.31 13.43 -15.67
N ALA A 431 -6.43 12.57 -15.14
CA ALA A 431 -5.84 11.47 -15.90
C ALA A 431 -6.92 10.49 -16.43
N ALA A 432 -7.96 10.20 -15.64
CA ALA A 432 -9.06 9.34 -16.08
C ALA A 432 -9.84 9.95 -17.26
N LYS A 433 -10.08 11.28 -17.25
CA LYS A 433 -10.72 12.02 -18.37
C LYS A 433 -9.90 12.01 -19.65
N HIS A 434 -8.58 11.85 -19.53
CA HIS A 434 -7.60 11.78 -20.62
C HIS A 434 -7.13 10.36 -20.94
N HIS A 435 -7.84 9.32 -20.46
CA HIS A 435 -7.48 7.92 -20.70
C HIS A 435 -6.02 7.60 -20.37
N MET A 436 -5.49 8.23 -19.32
CA MET A 436 -4.13 8.06 -18.82
C MET A 436 -4.11 7.19 -17.59
N MET A 437 -3.31 6.14 -17.65
CA MET A 437 -2.95 5.39 -16.45
C MET A 437 -1.92 6.18 -15.65
N VAL A 438 -1.90 5.99 -14.33
CA VAL A 438 -0.95 6.65 -13.44
C VAL A 438 -0.34 5.63 -12.48
N ASP A 439 0.96 5.76 -12.29
CA ASP A 439 1.74 5.09 -11.25
C ASP A 439 2.35 6.17 -10.35
N TYR A 440 2.10 6.12 -9.04
CA TYR A 440 2.56 7.16 -8.11
C TYR A 440 3.82 6.73 -7.34
N HIS A 441 4.88 7.53 -7.43
CA HIS A 441 6.15 7.37 -6.71
C HIS A 441 6.40 8.56 -5.77
N GLY A 442 7.28 8.36 -4.78
CA GLY A 442 7.43 9.24 -3.62
C GLY A 442 6.13 9.39 -2.82
N MET A 443 5.21 8.44 -2.96
CA MET A 443 3.86 8.51 -2.39
C MET A 443 3.73 7.63 -1.15
N TYR A 444 2.91 8.08 -0.19
CA TYR A 444 2.41 7.24 0.88
C TYR A 444 1.58 6.04 0.38
N LYS A 445 1.21 5.14 1.29
CA LYS A 445 0.37 3.96 1.00
C LYS A 445 -0.98 4.27 0.27
N PRO A 446 -1.47 3.42 -0.66
CA PRO A 446 -2.60 3.76 -1.56
C PRO A 446 -3.92 4.08 -0.85
N SER A 447 -4.20 3.38 0.26
CA SER A 447 -5.36 3.66 1.13
C SER A 447 -6.71 3.63 0.40
N GLY A 448 -6.83 2.76 -0.62
CA GLY A 448 -8.07 2.54 -1.36
C GLY A 448 -8.34 3.46 -2.55
N ILE A 449 -7.47 4.44 -2.83
CA ILE A 449 -7.68 5.40 -3.94
C ILE A 449 -7.81 4.70 -5.31
N GLN A 450 -7.14 3.57 -5.52
CA GLN A 450 -7.25 2.75 -6.74
C GLN A 450 -8.63 2.14 -6.96
N HIS A 451 -9.43 1.96 -5.90
CA HIS A 451 -10.82 1.54 -6.05
C HIS A 451 -11.70 2.70 -6.54
N THR A 452 -11.42 3.91 -6.06
CA THR A 452 -12.09 5.14 -6.52
C THR A 452 -11.69 5.50 -7.95
N TYR A 453 -10.40 5.37 -8.29
CA TYR A 453 -9.82 5.66 -9.59
C TYR A 453 -8.98 4.47 -10.08
N PRO A 454 -9.60 3.51 -10.81
CA PRO A 454 -8.93 2.30 -11.28
C PRO A 454 -7.83 2.54 -12.33
N ASN A 455 -7.70 3.77 -12.85
CA ASN A 455 -6.58 4.16 -13.70
C ASN A 455 -5.28 4.42 -12.90
N LEU A 456 -5.35 4.49 -11.57
CA LEU A 456 -4.17 4.43 -10.71
C LEU A 456 -3.75 2.96 -10.59
N ILE A 457 -2.77 2.56 -11.39
CA ILE A 457 -2.43 1.15 -11.60
C ILE A 457 -1.28 0.65 -10.74
N ASN A 458 -0.48 1.54 -10.13
CA ASN A 458 0.46 1.15 -9.09
C ASN A 458 0.89 2.35 -8.21
N PHE A 459 1.60 2.02 -7.12
CA PHE A 459 2.04 2.97 -6.10
C PHE A 459 3.33 2.47 -5.47
N GLU A 460 4.30 3.33 -5.26
CA GLU A 460 5.55 3.01 -4.55
C GLU A 460 5.28 2.88 -3.03
N GLY A 461 5.62 3.88 -2.22
CA GLY A 461 5.42 3.86 -0.76
C GLY A 461 5.94 2.58 -0.10
N VAL A 462 7.03 2.05 -0.63
CA VAL A 462 7.62 0.75 -0.30
C VAL A 462 9.13 0.89 -0.49
N LYS A 463 9.94 0.29 0.37
CA LYS A 463 11.41 0.29 0.21
C LYS A 463 11.79 -0.69 -0.91
N GLY A 464 11.52 -0.30 -2.16
CA GLY A 464 11.63 -1.12 -3.35
C GLY A 464 13.07 -1.46 -3.75
N MET A 465 13.22 -2.30 -4.77
CA MET A 465 14.53 -2.77 -5.26
C MET A 465 15.48 -1.65 -5.68
N GLU A 466 15.01 -0.46 -6.03
CA GLU A 466 15.90 0.67 -6.31
C GLU A 466 16.91 0.92 -5.21
N ASN A 467 16.52 0.67 -3.96
CA ASN A 467 17.35 0.97 -2.82
C ASN A 467 18.59 0.04 -2.71
N VAL A 468 18.63 -1.06 -3.48
CA VAL A 468 19.84 -1.90 -3.60
C VAL A 468 20.93 -1.24 -4.46
N LYS A 469 20.61 -0.20 -5.23
CA LYS A 469 21.58 0.60 -6.00
C LYS A 469 22.56 1.34 -5.08
N TRP A 470 22.10 1.81 -3.92
CA TRP A 470 22.88 2.69 -3.05
C TRP A 470 23.01 2.25 -1.58
N GLY A 471 22.19 1.34 -1.05
CA GLY A 471 22.49 0.78 0.28
C GLY A 471 21.31 0.40 1.16
N VAL A 472 20.73 -0.78 0.95
CA VAL A 472 19.86 -1.44 1.94
C VAL A 472 20.47 -2.75 2.39
N LYS A 473 20.37 -3.07 3.69
CA LYS A 473 21.09 -4.21 4.27
C LYS A 473 20.30 -5.52 4.37
N ASP A 474 18.97 -5.47 4.33
CA ASP A 474 18.16 -6.66 4.62
C ASP A 474 16.82 -6.69 3.85
N HIS A 475 16.89 -6.80 2.52
CA HIS A 475 15.70 -6.95 1.69
C HIS A 475 14.95 -8.28 1.92
N PRO A 476 15.59 -9.46 2.01
CA PRO A 476 14.82 -10.70 2.14
C PRO A 476 13.91 -10.78 3.36
N VAL A 477 14.26 -10.14 4.49
CA VAL A 477 13.34 -10.02 5.64
C VAL A 477 12.20 -9.03 5.34
N TYR A 478 12.49 -7.92 4.66
CA TYR A 478 11.51 -6.93 4.24
C TYR A 478 10.50 -7.51 3.24
N ASP A 479 11.00 -8.24 2.24
CA ASP A 479 10.23 -8.85 1.14
C ASP A 479 9.22 -9.88 1.64
N VAL A 480 9.53 -10.57 2.75
CA VAL A 480 8.61 -11.48 3.43
C VAL A 480 7.85 -10.83 4.60
N SER A 481 7.97 -9.50 4.78
CA SER A 481 7.18 -8.71 5.73
C SER A 481 6.09 -7.90 5.02
N ILE A 482 6.43 -7.23 3.90
CA ILE A 482 5.52 -6.34 3.17
C ILE A 482 4.22 -6.99 2.67
N PRO A 483 4.15 -8.30 2.30
CA PRO A 483 2.88 -8.92 1.93
C PRO A 483 1.86 -8.96 3.06
N PHE A 484 2.32 -8.94 4.31
CA PHE A 484 1.50 -8.98 5.53
C PHE A 484 1.21 -7.59 6.09
N ILE A 485 1.86 -6.53 5.58
CA ILE A 485 1.82 -5.20 6.18
C ILE A 485 1.54 -4.13 5.11
N ARG A 486 2.55 -3.69 4.33
CA ARG A 486 2.37 -2.63 3.33
C ARG A 486 1.35 -2.99 2.24
N MET A 487 1.33 -4.25 1.78
CA MET A 487 0.43 -4.69 0.72
C MET A 487 -1.04 -4.72 1.14
N LEU A 488 -1.33 -4.72 2.46
CA LEU A 488 -2.70 -4.58 2.98
C LEU A 488 -3.35 -3.25 2.57
N ALA A 489 -2.55 -2.20 2.32
CA ALA A 489 -3.04 -0.90 1.88
C ALA A 489 -3.26 -0.80 0.35
N GLY A 490 -2.86 -1.82 -0.42
CA GLY A 490 -2.98 -1.88 -1.87
C GLY A 490 -1.68 -2.24 -2.59
N PRO A 491 -1.68 -2.19 -3.94
CA PRO A 491 -0.55 -2.53 -4.78
C PRO A 491 0.76 -1.80 -4.42
N MET A 492 1.86 -2.39 -4.86
CA MET A 492 3.22 -1.90 -4.61
C MET A 492 4.05 -1.97 -5.90
N ASP A 493 4.58 -0.85 -6.35
CA ASP A 493 5.62 -0.82 -7.36
C ASP A 493 6.98 -1.08 -6.69
N TYR A 494 7.19 -2.33 -6.27
CA TYR A 494 8.43 -2.76 -5.63
C TYR A 494 9.60 -2.83 -6.63
N THR A 495 9.29 -2.97 -7.92
CA THR A 495 10.21 -3.11 -9.05
C THR A 495 11.12 -4.36 -9.02
N PRO A 496 10.57 -5.59 -8.97
CA PRO A 496 11.37 -6.83 -8.91
C PRO A 496 12.02 -7.21 -10.25
N GLY A 497 12.76 -8.34 -10.24
CA GLY A 497 13.23 -9.00 -11.46
C GLY A 497 14.72 -8.86 -11.73
N ALA A 498 15.57 -8.69 -10.73
CA ALA A 498 17.03 -8.70 -10.94
C ALA A 498 17.50 -10.07 -11.46
N MET A 499 18.32 -10.09 -12.51
CA MET A 499 19.00 -11.30 -13.00
C MET A 499 20.37 -11.48 -12.34
N ARG A 500 20.93 -10.42 -11.76
CA ARG A 500 22.05 -10.53 -10.83
C ARG A 500 21.55 -10.67 -9.40
N ASN A 501 21.86 -11.80 -8.79
CA ASN A 501 21.40 -12.17 -7.46
C ASN A 501 22.61 -12.45 -6.57
N ALA A 502 22.56 -12.04 -5.30
CA ALA A 502 23.66 -12.23 -4.38
C ALA A 502 23.17 -12.64 -2.99
N ASN A 503 23.86 -13.64 -2.42
CA ASN A 503 23.70 -13.97 -1.01
C ASN A 503 24.21 -12.81 -0.11
N LYS A 504 23.97 -12.94 1.19
CA LYS A 504 24.31 -11.92 2.18
C LYS A 504 25.80 -11.52 2.18
N ALA A 505 26.70 -12.45 1.88
CA ALA A 505 28.15 -12.19 1.89
C ALA A 505 28.62 -11.47 0.61
N ASN A 506 27.99 -11.76 -0.52
CA ASN A 506 28.42 -11.30 -1.84
C ASN A 506 27.75 -10.00 -2.29
N TRP A 507 26.60 -9.66 -1.71
CA TRP A 507 25.85 -8.47 -2.14
C TRP A 507 26.64 -7.18 -1.95
N ARG A 508 26.63 -6.31 -2.96
CA ARG A 508 27.20 -4.96 -2.91
C ARG A 508 26.26 -3.99 -3.62
N ALA A 509 26.15 -2.78 -3.08
CA ALA A 509 25.47 -1.68 -3.76
C ALA A 509 26.35 -1.19 -4.92
N VAL A 510 25.79 -1.21 -6.13
CA VAL A 510 26.44 -0.70 -7.34
C VAL A 510 25.37 0.01 -8.16
N ASN A 511 25.41 1.35 -8.20
CA ASN A 511 24.32 2.14 -8.77
C ASN A 511 24.03 1.80 -10.24
N ASP A 512 25.08 1.67 -11.05
CA ASP A 512 24.97 1.51 -12.51
C ASP A 512 24.90 0.04 -12.92
N ASN A 513 25.02 -0.87 -11.97
CA ASN A 513 25.01 -2.30 -12.22
C ASN A 513 24.51 -3.06 -10.96
N PRO A 514 23.28 -2.80 -10.51
CA PRO A 514 22.78 -3.31 -9.24
C PRO A 514 22.57 -4.83 -9.23
N MET A 515 22.32 -5.37 -8.04
CA MET A 515 21.98 -6.78 -7.82
C MET A 515 20.99 -6.91 -6.67
N SER A 516 20.07 -7.86 -6.76
CA SER A 516 19.19 -8.17 -5.63
C SER A 516 19.96 -8.88 -4.51
N GLN A 517 19.45 -8.76 -3.30
CA GLN A 517 19.78 -9.70 -2.22
C GLN A 517 18.90 -10.95 -2.35
N GLY A 518 19.43 -12.09 -1.93
CA GLY A 518 18.73 -13.36 -2.07
C GLY A 518 18.91 -13.98 -3.47
N THR A 519 18.10 -14.97 -3.80
CA THR A 519 18.31 -15.85 -4.97
C THR A 519 17.52 -15.44 -6.21
N ARG A 520 17.84 -16.05 -7.36
CA ARG A 520 17.04 -15.97 -8.59
C ARG A 520 15.57 -16.34 -8.34
N CYS A 521 15.30 -17.45 -7.66
CA CYS A 521 13.93 -17.91 -7.44
C CYS A 521 13.16 -17.02 -6.45
N HIS A 522 13.85 -16.28 -5.56
CA HIS A 522 13.22 -15.23 -4.77
C HIS A 522 12.65 -14.12 -5.68
N GLN A 523 13.42 -13.67 -6.68
CA GLN A 523 12.97 -12.67 -7.65
C GLN A 523 11.81 -13.16 -8.52
N LEU A 524 11.84 -14.43 -8.95
CA LEU A 524 10.73 -15.02 -9.73
C LEU A 524 9.43 -15.10 -8.90
N ALA A 525 9.54 -15.43 -7.62
CA ALA A 525 8.39 -15.57 -6.73
C ALA A 525 7.65 -14.25 -6.49
N MET A 526 8.38 -13.13 -6.46
CA MET A 526 7.80 -11.79 -6.29
C MET A 526 6.72 -11.47 -7.33
N TYR A 527 6.85 -11.94 -8.58
CA TYR A 527 5.84 -11.69 -9.63
C TYR A 527 4.49 -12.35 -9.36
N THR A 528 4.46 -13.42 -8.55
CA THR A 528 3.20 -14.03 -8.10
C THR A 528 2.76 -13.47 -6.75
N ILE A 529 3.69 -13.11 -5.86
CA ILE A 529 3.38 -12.72 -4.49
C ILE A 529 2.97 -11.25 -4.40
N PHE A 530 3.71 -10.34 -5.04
CA PHE A 530 3.48 -8.90 -4.95
C PHE A 530 2.35 -8.46 -5.90
N GLU A 531 1.42 -7.68 -5.36
CA GLU A 531 0.33 -7.05 -6.12
C GLU A 531 0.86 -5.83 -6.86
N ALA A 532 0.92 -5.91 -8.19
CA ALA A 532 1.38 -4.81 -9.05
C ALA A 532 0.69 -4.89 -10.42
N PRO A 533 -0.46 -4.21 -10.61
CA PRO A 533 -1.15 -4.19 -11.91
C PRO A 533 -0.27 -3.64 -13.05
N LEU A 534 0.62 -2.70 -12.75
CA LEU A 534 1.78 -2.35 -13.57
C LEU A 534 3.05 -2.91 -12.92
N GLN A 535 3.68 -3.93 -13.49
CA GLN A 535 4.82 -4.60 -12.85
C GLN A 535 6.11 -4.42 -13.66
N MET A 536 7.16 -3.94 -13.02
CA MET A 536 8.45 -3.74 -13.69
C MET A 536 9.19 -5.06 -13.90
N LEU A 537 9.96 -5.10 -14.99
CA LEU A 537 11.15 -5.92 -15.15
C LEU A 537 12.35 -4.99 -14.97
N ALA A 538 12.96 -5.02 -13.78
CA ALA A 538 13.96 -4.03 -13.39
C ALA A 538 15.31 -4.12 -14.12
N ASP A 539 15.75 -5.33 -14.52
CA ASP A 539 17.08 -5.51 -15.12
C ASP A 539 17.12 -5.06 -16.60
N ASN A 540 18.31 -4.95 -17.18
CA ASN A 540 18.42 -4.56 -18.57
C ASN A 540 18.07 -5.72 -19.53
N PRO A 541 17.60 -5.44 -20.75
CA PRO A 541 17.29 -6.46 -21.76
C PRO A 541 18.43 -7.43 -22.06
N THR A 542 19.70 -6.99 -22.00
CA THR A 542 20.85 -7.87 -22.26
C THR A 542 21.00 -8.94 -21.19
N SER A 543 20.72 -8.62 -19.92
CA SER A 543 20.67 -9.59 -18.82
C SER A 543 19.52 -10.58 -19.02
N TYR A 544 18.31 -10.09 -19.33
CA TYR A 544 17.14 -10.95 -19.52
C TYR A 544 17.27 -11.92 -20.70
N MET A 545 17.87 -11.48 -21.81
CA MET A 545 18.10 -12.37 -22.96
C MET A 545 19.14 -13.47 -22.70
N LYS A 546 20.06 -13.25 -21.74
CA LYS A 546 20.97 -14.32 -21.26
C LYS A 546 20.23 -15.32 -20.37
N GLU A 547 19.15 -14.90 -19.73
CA GLU A 547 18.40 -15.65 -18.72
C GLU A 547 16.97 -15.99 -19.22
N GLN A 548 16.85 -16.41 -20.48
CA GLN A 548 15.56 -16.50 -21.16
C GLN A 548 14.54 -17.40 -20.44
N GLU A 549 14.96 -18.45 -19.73
CA GLU A 549 14.02 -19.27 -18.96
C GLU A 549 13.34 -18.49 -17.83
N SER A 550 14.10 -17.64 -17.13
CA SER A 550 13.59 -16.74 -16.09
C SER A 550 12.69 -15.67 -16.71
N THR A 551 13.13 -15.08 -17.83
CA THR A 551 12.37 -14.07 -18.59
C THR A 551 11.02 -14.59 -19.08
N ASP A 552 10.99 -15.80 -19.65
CA ASP A 552 9.77 -16.46 -20.13
C ASP A 552 8.78 -16.71 -18.98
N PHE A 553 9.29 -17.11 -17.81
CA PHE A 553 8.46 -17.28 -16.63
C PHE A 553 7.84 -15.95 -16.20
N ILE A 554 8.67 -14.91 -16.01
CA ILE A 554 8.23 -13.57 -15.62
C ILE A 554 7.19 -13.04 -16.61
N ALA A 555 7.48 -13.08 -17.91
CA ALA A 555 6.57 -12.60 -18.95
C ALA A 555 5.20 -13.29 -18.91
N ALA A 556 5.18 -14.59 -18.57
CA ALA A 556 3.96 -15.38 -18.49
C ALA A 556 3.11 -15.14 -17.23
N VAL A 557 3.66 -14.62 -16.12
CA VAL A 557 2.89 -14.36 -14.90
C VAL A 557 1.93 -13.18 -15.14
N PRO A 558 0.61 -13.30 -14.92
CA PRO A 558 -0.32 -12.17 -15.01
C PRO A 558 -0.01 -11.10 -13.95
N THR A 559 -0.36 -9.85 -14.23
CA THR A 559 -0.31 -8.77 -13.21
C THR A 559 -1.62 -8.60 -12.44
N THR A 560 -2.67 -9.29 -12.87
CA THR A 560 -4.00 -9.30 -12.24
C THR A 560 -4.56 -10.71 -12.27
N PHE A 561 -5.32 -11.06 -11.24
CA PHE A 561 -5.74 -12.44 -10.99
C PHE A 561 -7.23 -12.53 -10.71
N ASP A 562 -7.78 -13.71 -10.95
CA ASP A 562 -9.20 -13.98 -10.75
C ASP A 562 -9.48 -14.50 -9.33
N GLU A 563 -8.47 -15.09 -8.70
CA GLU A 563 -8.51 -15.73 -7.39
C GLU A 563 -7.11 -15.76 -6.76
N THR A 564 -7.06 -15.66 -5.43
CA THR A 564 -5.84 -15.79 -4.62
C THR A 564 -6.11 -16.75 -3.47
N VAL A 565 -5.11 -17.55 -3.12
CA VAL A 565 -5.12 -18.51 -2.01
C VAL A 565 -3.87 -18.29 -1.18
N ALA A 566 -4.05 -17.87 0.07
CA ALA A 566 -2.97 -17.84 1.05
C ALA A 566 -2.62 -19.28 1.47
N LEU A 567 -1.48 -19.78 0.99
CA LEU A 567 -1.06 -21.17 1.24
C LEU A 567 -0.52 -21.30 2.65
N ASP A 568 0.47 -20.47 2.98
CA ASP A 568 1.12 -20.44 4.29
C ASP A 568 1.95 -19.16 4.45
N GLY A 569 2.39 -18.87 5.66
CA GLY A 569 3.28 -17.73 5.88
C GLY A 569 3.51 -17.39 7.35
N SER A 570 4.58 -16.65 7.58
CA SER A 570 4.87 -16.01 8.87
C SER A 570 5.59 -14.69 8.62
N VAL A 571 5.06 -13.60 9.19
CA VAL A 571 5.54 -12.24 8.93
C VAL A 571 7.02 -12.08 9.26
N GLY A 572 7.81 -11.62 8.29
CA GLY A 572 9.26 -11.46 8.43
C GLY A 572 10.07 -12.75 8.38
N ASN A 573 9.42 -13.90 8.14
CA ASN A 573 10.08 -15.21 8.06
C ASN A 573 9.90 -15.87 6.69
N TYR A 574 8.67 -15.97 6.18
CA TYR A 574 8.38 -16.52 4.85
C TYR A 574 6.94 -16.23 4.40
N VAL A 575 6.68 -16.38 3.11
CA VAL A 575 5.37 -16.21 2.49
C VAL A 575 5.17 -17.27 1.41
N ALA A 576 3.95 -17.81 1.27
CA ALA A 576 3.56 -18.69 0.18
C ALA A 576 2.12 -18.40 -0.28
N ILE A 577 1.94 -18.12 -1.57
CA ILE A 577 0.64 -17.76 -2.16
C ILE A 577 0.47 -18.49 -3.51
N ALA A 578 -0.76 -18.89 -3.82
CA ALA A 578 -1.18 -19.28 -5.16
C ALA A 578 -2.22 -18.28 -5.72
N ARG A 579 -2.17 -18.01 -7.02
CA ARG A 579 -3.11 -17.13 -7.72
C ARG A 579 -3.53 -17.74 -9.05
N ARG A 580 -4.78 -17.53 -9.44
CA ARG A 580 -5.35 -18.08 -10.68
C ARG A 580 -5.65 -16.98 -11.69
N LYS A 581 -5.37 -17.25 -12.97
CA LYS A 581 -5.88 -16.48 -14.10
C LYS A 581 -6.44 -17.42 -15.15
N GLY A 582 -7.74 -17.29 -15.45
CA GLY A 582 -8.46 -18.27 -16.25
C GLY A 582 -8.35 -19.66 -15.63
N THR A 583 -7.74 -20.60 -16.34
CA THR A 583 -7.50 -21.98 -15.89
C THR A 583 -6.08 -22.23 -15.39
N THR A 584 -5.20 -21.22 -15.45
CA THR A 584 -3.78 -21.34 -15.10
C THR A 584 -3.56 -20.84 -13.68
N TRP A 585 -2.86 -21.63 -12.88
CA TRP A 585 -2.41 -21.23 -11.55
C TRP A 585 -0.93 -20.84 -11.57
N PHE A 586 -0.59 -19.88 -10.73
CA PHE A 586 0.78 -19.48 -10.42
C PHE A 586 0.95 -19.58 -8.91
N ALA A 587 2.05 -20.13 -8.44
CA ALA A 587 2.36 -20.14 -7.02
C ALA A 587 3.79 -19.66 -6.80
N GLY A 588 3.99 -18.91 -5.71
CA GLY A 588 5.29 -18.39 -5.30
C GLY A 588 5.49 -18.58 -3.81
N ALA A 589 6.73 -18.84 -3.41
CA ALA A 589 7.15 -18.81 -2.02
C ALA A 589 8.51 -18.10 -1.88
N MET A 590 8.69 -17.39 -0.78
CA MET A 590 9.94 -16.69 -0.43
C MET A 590 10.24 -16.90 1.04
N THR A 591 11.52 -16.97 1.41
CA THR A 591 11.98 -17.04 2.81
C THR A 591 12.93 -15.88 3.12
N SER A 592 13.04 -15.54 4.40
CA SER A 592 14.05 -14.64 4.95
C SER A 592 15.46 -15.23 4.78
N TRP A 593 16.47 -14.71 5.49
CA TRP A 593 17.80 -15.32 5.50
C TRP A 593 17.86 -16.72 6.12
N ASP A 594 16.80 -17.20 6.74
CA ASP A 594 16.74 -18.57 7.23
C ASP A 594 16.29 -19.51 6.11
N ALA A 595 17.16 -20.48 5.76
CA ALA A 595 16.81 -21.56 4.85
C ALA A 595 15.60 -22.32 5.37
N ARG A 596 14.70 -22.74 4.47
CA ARG A 596 13.40 -23.27 4.86
C ARG A 596 12.95 -24.40 3.96
N SER A 597 12.23 -25.35 4.55
CA SER A 597 11.48 -26.36 3.82
C SER A 597 10.02 -26.31 4.26
N ILE A 598 9.11 -26.26 3.31
CA ILE A 598 7.66 -26.31 3.55
C ILE A 598 6.99 -27.29 2.59
N SER A 599 5.80 -27.76 2.96
CA SER A 599 4.98 -28.63 2.12
C SER A 599 3.80 -27.84 1.56
N ILE A 600 3.73 -27.68 0.25
CA ILE A 600 2.65 -26.98 -0.44
C ILE A 600 1.58 -28.00 -0.84
N ASP A 601 0.39 -27.86 -0.27
CA ASP A 601 -0.80 -28.63 -0.64
C ASP A 601 -1.40 -28.07 -1.93
N LEU A 602 -1.55 -28.90 -2.96
CA LEU A 602 -2.03 -28.49 -4.27
C LEU A 602 -3.55 -28.54 -4.44
N SER A 603 -4.31 -28.69 -3.35
CA SER A 603 -5.79 -28.75 -3.38
C SER A 603 -6.45 -27.56 -4.09
N PHE A 604 -5.78 -26.42 -4.20
CA PHE A 604 -6.25 -25.25 -4.96
C PHE A 604 -6.38 -25.50 -6.47
N LEU A 605 -5.68 -26.48 -7.06
CA LEU A 605 -5.71 -26.73 -8.50
C LEU A 605 -7.10 -27.19 -8.99
N GLY A 606 -7.94 -27.76 -8.13
CA GLY A 606 -9.20 -28.38 -8.53
C GLY A 606 -9.00 -29.64 -9.40
N ASP A 607 -10.09 -30.15 -9.98
CA ASP A 607 -10.08 -31.44 -10.68
C ASP A 607 -9.25 -31.44 -11.97
N GLY A 608 -8.51 -32.52 -12.19
CA GLY A 608 -7.76 -32.79 -13.41
C GLY A 608 -6.26 -33.00 -13.15
N LYS A 609 -5.50 -33.09 -14.25
CA LYS A 609 -4.04 -33.10 -14.21
C LYS A 609 -3.52 -31.76 -14.71
N TYR A 610 -2.43 -31.32 -14.11
CA TYR A 610 -1.76 -30.07 -14.42
C TYR A 610 -0.30 -30.33 -14.75
N ARG A 611 0.19 -29.69 -15.81
CA ARG A 611 1.61 -29.57 -16.09
C ARG A 611 2.14 -28.42 -15.23
N ALA A 612 3.02 -28.73 -14.28
CA ALA A 612 3.69 -27.75 -13.43
C ALA A 612 5.09 -27.49 -13.99
N VAL A 613 5.37 -26.25 -14.42
CA VAL A 613 6.72 -25.75 -14.66
C VAL A 613 7.21 -25.10 -13.38
N ILE A 614 8.28 -25.62 -12.80
CA ILE A 614 8.76 -25.28 -11.47
C ILE A 614 10.16 -24.68 -11.57
N PHE A 615 10.40 -23.57 -10.88
CA PHE A 615 11.69 -22.98 -10.59
C PHE A 615 11.95 -23.10 -9.08
N GLU A 616 13.01 -23.81 -8.72
CA GLU A 616 13.46 -24.01 -7.35
C GLU A 616 14.90 -23.52 -7.19
N ASP A 617 15.25 -23.04 -6.00
CA ASP A 617 16.65 -22.73 -5.67
C ASP A 617 17.54 -23.95 -5.96
N GLY A 618 18.67 -23.70 -6.63
CA GLY A 618 19.66 -24.73 -6.89
C GLY A 618 20.32 -25.20 -5.58
N ILE A 619 20.95 -26.37 -5.64
CA ILE A 619 21.54 -26.98 -4.43
C ILE A 619 22.67 -26.13 -3.83
N ASN A 620 23.25 -25.21 -4.60
CA ASN A 620 24.31 -24.31 -4.17
C ASN A 620 23.85 -22.84 -4.13
N ALA A 621 22.53 -22.57 -4.12
CA ALA A 621 21.98 -21.21 -4.15
C ALA A 621 22.38 -20.35 -2.92
N ASP A 622 22.79 -20.99 -1.83
CA ASP A 622 23.38 -20.34 -0.66
C ASP A 622 24.78 -19.76 -0.93
N ASN A 623 25.53 -20.34 -1.88
CA ASN A 623 26.86 -19.92 -2.29
C ASN A 623 26.82 -19.04 -3.55
N ASP A 624 26.13 -19.49 -4.59
CA ASP A 624 25.85 -18.75 -5.81
C ASP A 624 24.35 -18.52 -5.93
N ALA A 625 23.91 -17.31 -5.55
CA ALA A 625 22.50 -16.96 -5.52
C ALA A 625 21.81 -16.93 -6.90
N THR A 626 22.57 -17.07 -8.00
CA THR A 626 22.00 -17.26 -9.34
C THR A 626 21.62 -18.71 -9.64
N ASP A 627 22.09 -19.68 -8.85
CA ASP A 627 21.83 -21.11 -9.04
C ASP A 627 20.33 -21.42 -8.85
N TYR A 628 19.70 -21.90 -9.92
CA TYR A 628 18.32 -22.38 -9.90
C TYR A 628 18.20 -23.66 -10.73
N LYS A 629 17.13 -24.40 -10.47
CA LYS A 629 16.74 -25.53 -11.30
C LYS A 629 15.31 -25.35 -11.79
N LYS A 630 15.15 -25.48 -13.11
CA LYS A 630 13.85 -25.59 -13.76
C LYS A 630 13.49 -27.06 -13.95
N SER A 631 12.25 -27.42 -13.66
CA SER A 631 11.72 -28.76 -13.93
C SER A 631 10.28 -28.70 -14.43
N THR A 632 9.82 -29.80 -15.03
CA THR A 632 8.42 -29.95 -15.43
C THR A 632 7.89 -31.28 -14.93
N VAL A 633 6.79 -31.24 -14.20
CA VAL A 633 6.14 -32.42 -13.62
C VAL A 633 4.65 -32.39 -13.90
N THR A 634 4.00 -33.56 -13.83
CA THR A 634 2.53 -33.65 -13.86
C THR A 634 2.02 -33.85 -12.45
N VAL A 635 1.08 -33.00 -12.02
CA VAL A 635 0.48 -33.02 -10.68
C VAL A 635 -1.05 -32.94 -10.75
N ASN A 636 -1.72 -33.13 -9.63
CA ASN A 636 -3.16 -32.97 -9.43
C ASN A 636 -3.45 -32.41 -8.02
N ALA A 637 -4.71 -32.10 -7.73
CA ALA A 637 -5.12 -31.49 -6.46
C ALA A 637 -4.88 -32.33 -5.19
N LYS A 638 -4.53 -33.62 -5.31
CA LYS A 638 -4.19 -34.48 -4.16
C LYS A 638 -2.70 -34.49 -3.83
N ASP A 639 -1.87 -33.95 -4.72
CA ASP A 639 -0.42 -33.97 -4.56
C ASP A 639 0.03 -32.90 -3.56
N LYS A 640 1.19 -33.16 -2.94
CA LYS A 640 1.89 -32.18 -2.10
C LYS A 640 3.31 -32.02 -2.61
N LEU A 641 3.77 -30.78 -2.73
CA LEU A 641 5.14 -30.48 -3.14
C LEU A 641 5.95 -30.05 -1.92
N ASN A 642 7.02 -30.79 -1.62
CA ASN A 642 7.99 -30.38 -0.62
C ASN A 642 9.00 -29.46 -1.29
N ILE A 643 8.95 -28.17 -0.95
CA ILE A 643 9.82 -27.16 -1.53
C ILE A 643 10.92 -26.80 -0.53
N LYS A 644 12.11 -26.51 -1.05
CA LYS A 644 13.26 -26.04 -0.29
C LYS A 644 13.63 -24.66 -0.81
N MET A 645 13.85 -23.73 0.11
CA MET A 645 14.29 -22.37 -0.19
C MET A 645 15.61 -22.14 0.55
N ALA A 646 16.61 -21.68 -0.18
CA ALA A 646 17.91 -21.29 0.36
C ALA A 646 17.77 -20.02 1.23
N PRO A 647 18.82 -19.59 1.96
CA PRO A 647 18.86 -18.28 2.63
C PRO A 647 18.54 -17.13 1.67
N GLY A 648 17.50 -16.34 1.96
CA GLY A 648 17.00 -15.30 1.05
C GLY A 648 16.45 -15.87 -0.25
N GLY A 649 16.03 -17.13 -0.23
CA GLY A 649 15.65 -17.91 -1.38
C GLY A 649 14.17 -17.89 -1.69
N GLY A 650 13.77 -18.68 -2.67
CA GLY A 650 12.39 -18.77 -3.12
C GLY A 650 12.10 -19.96 -4.02
N TRP A 651 10.84 -20.03 -4.43
CA TRP A 651 10.30 -21.07 -5.29
C TRP A 651 9.15 -20.51 -6.09
N SER A 652 9.00 -20.93 -7.35
CA SER A 652 7.92 -20.48 -8.23
C SER A 652 7.42 -21.62 -9.10
N ALA A 653 6.11 -21.64 -9.37
CA ALA A 653 5.52 -22.60 -10.28
C ALA A 653 4.36 -22.02 -11.09
N ARG A 654 4.24 -22.50 -12.33
CA ARG A 654 3.10 -22.29 -13.22
C ARG A 654 2.44 -23.63 -13.49
N PHE A 655 1.13 -23.73 -13.23
CA PHE A 655 0.34 -24.94 -13.41
C PHE A 655 -0.68 -24.74 -14.52
N GLU A 656 -0.59 -25.54 -15.57
CA GLU A 656 -1.50 -25.50 -16.72
C GLU A 656 -2.27 -26.80 -16.81
N LYS A 657 -3.60 -26.71 -16.90
CA LYS A 657 -4.45 -27.88 -17.04
C LYS A 657 -4.12 -28.62 -18.34
N ILE A 658 -3.99 -29.94 -18.27
CA ILE A 658 -3.70 -30.84 -19.40
C ILE A 658 -4.99 -31.33 -20.03
#